data_AF-A0A416HN43-F1
#
_entry.id   AF-A0A416HN43-F1
#
_cell.length_a   1.000
_cell.length_b   1.000
_cell.length_c   1.000
_cell.angle_alpha   90.00
_cell.angle_beta   90.00
_cell.angle_gamma   90.00
#
_symmetry.space_group_name_H-M   'P 1'
#
loop_
_entity.id
_entity.type
_entity.pdbx_description
1 polymer ?
#
loop_
_entity_poly.entity_id
_entity_poly.type
_entity_poly.pdbx_seq_one_letter_code
_entity_poly.pdbx_strand_id
1 'polypeptide(L)'
;MKFYSLFRVELGRLFKSRLTWAVLCFTLAAPAAGLTIYTPLSGSHNSTALANPALGGALAGALLFALLTVLELDRVHRSRTDVLTESMVLPITAEASRTLALLTAAAAVMTGVLAVWIPITALTAGPAFRPGLCAAVYLLVMLPALWFSILFTAAAYQLIRRLDVTLIAFVGFFLLSLTAWSGNWLLRWVNPALVYLSDDFGNNRRLMSLGWNRLFWLFTLGGIWCLCLLCVRRYGKGPAGSLLRNVRIFYLPLLGVVLTVMGCLAYVKQPFVDNSREEIDYEAHENFAYNEHVTYSAISVDAKPSLSRGTLQAEATYTLHNDSGQPQTISLWLNPGYTVRSAVANGKTVPFRDLQDDDINEKTIELDIPADEDMELTVEYGGFPQEWSIMSLSQGECEISDDYIYLAHQDFSPMPRDFVESTMERAPFTAKITLPDKMTPVLFGTGTVKAGESDAGSTQWLLQTSGWSLILYAGDYVSEQIEAAGLDVEFYYSAKHRKVMEECNVRETLKQVFEYCTSHYGPLSFYGEEGMRLIEIGTVGGGYAGRGASVMGEDSFSEEGLKDPLKGAGGSEVMAHEIIHQWWGLGNMIESSSASDPWSSEGLTVYTTYRLMKELHGADYARTYYVDVWQSQVDAYYQDFYVRNPRFLSALPEQYKADIANSQSTVRQYCEMPLKILKAEKLVGGEAAMDRILSGLFTGETNPSYPYLTWQDFLDACNLTEEDLKLE
;
A
#
# COMPACT_ATOMS: atom_id res chain seq x y z
N MET A 1 28.17 43.63 -2.57
CA MET A 1 26.96 43.61 -1.73
C MET A 1 26.95 42.36 -0.87
N LYS A 2 26.39 42.40 0.34
CA LYS A 2 26.24 41.19 1.19
C LYS A 2 25.15 40.29 0.60
N PHE A 3 25.32 38.97 0.69
CA PHE A 3 24.38 37.98 0.15
C PHE A 3 22.93 38.23 0.61
N TYR A 4 22.74 38.45 1.91
CA TYR A 4 21.43 38.72 2.51
C TYR A 4 20.70 39.93 1.88
N SER A 5 21.43 41.01 1.58
CA SER A 5 20.83 42.18 0.93
C SER A 5 20.36 41.88 -0.49
N LEU A 6 21.10 41.05 -1.24
CA LEU A 6 20.74 40.65 -2.60
C LEU A 6 19.51 39.76 -2.58
N PHE A 7 19.52 38.74 -1.71
CA PHE A 7 18.38 37.85 -1.51
C PHE A 7 17.10 38.61 -1.14
N ARG A 8 17.16 39.54 -0.18
CA ARG A 8 16.00 40.36 0.22
C ARG A 8 15.46 41.18 -0.95
N VAL A 9 16.33 41.77 -1.77
CA VAL A 9 15.93 42.56 -2.94
C VAL A 9 15.30 41.67 -4.01
N GLU A 10 15.90 40.53 -4.33
CA GLU A 10 15.36 39.58 -5.31
C GLU A 10 14.02 39.00 -4.85
N LEU A 11 13.88 38.64 -3.57
CA LEU A 11 12.64 38.15 -2.99
C LEU A 11 11.53 39.22 -3.05
N GLY A 12 11.82 40.43 -2.57
CA GLY A 12 10.86 41.53 -2.60
C GLY A 12 10.44 41.93 -4.01
N ARG A 13 11.32 41.75 -4.99
CA ARG A 13 11.02 41.96 -6.41
C ARG A 13 10.17 40.83 -6.99
N LEU A 14 10.49 39.57 -6.66
CA LEU A 14 9.75 38.41 -7.12
C LEU A 14 8.26 38.54 -6.73
N PHE A 15 7.95 38.93 -5.49
CA PHE A 15 6.58 39.17 -5.02
C PHE A 15 5.92 40.46 -5.52
N LYS A 16 6.63 41.33 -6.24
CA LYS A 16 6.04 42.48 -6.95
C LYS A 16 5.68 42.16 -8.40
N SER A 17 6.15 41.04 -8.93
CA SER A 17 5.90 40.64 -10.30
C SER A 17 4.48 40.08 -10.47
N ARG A 18 3.76 40.57 -11.48
CA ARG A 18 2.42 40.06 -11.84
C ARG A 18 2.48 38.60 -12.29
N LEU A 19 3.55 38.21 -12.99
CA LEU A 19 3.78 36.84 -13.42
C LEU A 19 3.91 35.89 -12.24
N THR A 20 4.68 36.28 -11.21
CA THR A 20 4.82 35.49 -9.98
C THR A 20 3.46 35.29 -9.34
N TRP A 21 2.67 36.35 -9.14
CA TRP A 21 1.34 36.22 -8.55
C TRP A 21 0.42 35.31 -9.36
N ALA A 22 0.44 35.39 -10.70
CA ALA A 22 -0.31 34.47 -11.54
C ALA A 22 0.10 33.00 -11.30
N VAL A 23 1.41 32.73 -11.26
CA VAL A 23 1.93 31.38 -10.96
C VAL A 23 1.55 30.91 -9.55
N LEU A 24 1.62 31.77 -8.53
CA LEU A 24 1.20 31.42 -7.17
C LEU A 24 -0.31 31.13 -7.11
N CYS A 25 -1.15 31.92 -7.78
CA CYS A 25 -2.59 31.69 -7.83
C CYS A 25 -2.94 30.38 -8.55
N PHE A 26 -2.32 30.07 -9.69
CA PHE A 26 -2.54 28.80 -10.38
C PHE A 26 -2.02 27.60 -9.57
N THR A 27 -0.88 27.76 -8.90
CA THR A 27 -0.34 26.70 -8.02
C THR A 27 -1.26 26.46 -6.82
N LEU A 28 -1.90 27.51 -6.28
CA LEU A 28 -2.88 27.38 -5.19
C LEU A 28 -4.10 26.54 -5.59
N ALA A 29 -4.55 26.67 -6.84
CA ALA A 29 -5.66 25.91 -7.41
C ALA A 29 -5.26 24.54 -7.99
N ALA A 30 -3.96 24.29 -8.16
CA ALA A 30 -3.43 23.10 -8.82
C ALA A 30 -3.90 21.76 -8.24
N PRO A 31 -4.13 21.61 -6.91
CA PRO A 31 -4.63 20.33 -6.39
C PRO A 31 -6.00 19.92 -6.94
N ALA A 32 -6.78 20.83 -7.53
CA ALA A 32 -8.03 20.48 -8.22
C ALA A 32 -7.83 19.55 -9.43
N ALA A 33 -6.64 19.55 -10.04
CA ALA A 33 -6.29 18.60 -11.11
C ALA A 33 -6.32 17.15 -10.60
N GLY A 34 -6.04 16.94 -9.32
CA GLY A 34 -6.11 15.63 -8.68
C GLY A 34 -7.52 15.17 -8.29
N LEU A 35 -8.54 15.96 -8.60
CA LEU A 35 -9.94 15.53 -8.44
C LEU A 35 -10.58 15.08 -9.76
N THR A 36 -9.93 15.35 -10.90
CA THR A 36 -10.56 15.23 -12.23
C THR A 36 -9.64 14.73 -13.35
N ILE A 37 -8.37 15.14 -13.36
CA ILE A 37 -7.44 14.88 -14.48
C ILE A 37 -6.45 13.77 -14.13
N TYR A 38 -5.93 13.77 -12.90
CA TYR A 38 -4.92 12.81 -12.44
C TYR A 38 -5.36 12.19 -11.12
N THR A 39 -6.12 11.10 -11.21
CA THR A 39 -6.74 10.38 -10.08
C THR A 39 -6.26 8.92 -10.03
N PRO A 40 -4.95 8.66 -9.83
CA PRO A 40 -4.42 7.30 -9.86
C PRO A 40 -4.78 6.44 -8.65
N LEU A 41 -5.18 7.03 -7.51
CA LEU A 41 -5.55 6.27 -6.32
C LEU A 41 -7.07 6.23 -6.11
N SER A 42 -7.56 5.13 -5.53
CA SER A 42 -8.96 4.88 -5.18
C SER A 42 -9.04 4.05 -3.89
N GLY A 43 -10.27 3.70 -3.46
CA GLY A 43 -10.51 2.77 -2.34
C GLY A 43 -10.63 3.41 -0.96
N SER A 44 -10.07 4.61 -0.75
CA SER A 44 -10.29 5.39 0.48
C SER A 44 -10.44 6.87 0.21
N HIS A 45 -11.03 7.58 1.17
CA HIS A 45 -11.20 9.02 1.13
C HIS A 45 -9.86 9.76 1.16
N ASN A 46 -8.90 9.33 1.99
CA ASN A 46 -7.55 9.90 2.00
C ASN A 46 -6.83 9.69 0.66
N SER A 47 -7.12 8.60 -0.06
CA SER A 47 -6.59 8.37 -1.40
C SER A 47 -7.19 9.34 -2.42
N THR A 48 -8.52 9.46 -2.46
CA THR A 48 -9.24 10.23 -3.48
C THR A 48 -9.25 11.73 -3.22
N ALA A 49 -9.42 12.16 -1.97
CA ALA A 49 -9.60 13.55 -1.57
C ALA A 49 -8.34 14.24 -1.01
N LEU A 50 -7.26 13.50 -0.72
CA LEU A 50 -6.00 14.06 -0.24
C LEU A 50 -4.80 13.70 -1.12
N ALA A 51 -4.53 12.42 -1.35
CA ALA A 51 -3.36 11.98 -2.12
C ALA A 51 -3.44 12.40 -3.59
N ASN A 52 -4.55 12.12 -4.27
CA ASN A 52 -4.73 12.52 -5.66
C ASN A 52 -4.60 14.05 -5.85
N PRO A 53 -5.27 14.91 -5.04
CA PRO A 53 -5.04 16.35 -5.07
C PRO A 53 -3.58 16.77 -4.88
N ALA A 54 -2.87 16.18 -3.91
CA ALA A 54 -1.46 16.48 -3.70
C ALA A 54 -0.58 16.09 -4.91
N LEU A 55 -0.87 14.94 -5.55
CA LEU A 55 -0.18 14.48 -6.75
C LEU A 55 -0.49 15.37 -7.98
N GLY A 56 -1.76 15.70 -8.21
CA GLY A 56 -2.15 16.63 -9.27
C GLY A 56 -1.53 18.02 -9.08
N GLY A 57 -1.50 18.49 -7.83
CA GLY A 57 -0.83 19.72 -7.43
C GLY A 57 0.69 19.68 -7.66
N ALA A 58 1.34 18.54 -7.39
CA ALA A 58 2.76 18.34 -7.66
C ALA A 58 3.08 18.42 -9.16
N LEU A 59 2.30 17.74 -10.01
CA LEU A 59 2.48 17.75 -11.47
C LEU A 59 2.31 19.16 -12.06
N ALA A 60 1.16 19.78 -11.82
CA ALA A 60 0.86 21.11 -12.37
C ALA A 60 1.78 22.18 -11.76
N GLY A 61 2.04 22.11 -10.46
CA GLY A 61 2.96 23.02 -9.76
C GLY A 61 4.40 22.92 -10.27
N ALA A 62 4.90 21.72 -10.54
CA ALA A 62 6.24 21.52 -11.10
C ALA A 62 6.39 22.19 -12.47
N LEU A 63 5.39 22.07 -13.36
CA LEU A 63 5.40 22.74 -14.66
C LEU A 63 5.40 24.28 -14.52
N LEU A 64 4.53 24.81 -13.64
CA LEU A 64 4.41 26.25 -13.39
C LEU A 64 5.70 26.85 -12.82
N PHE A 65 6.33 26.17 -11.86
CA PHE A 65 7.58 26.64 -11.25
C PHE A 65 8.80 26.47 -12.15
N ALA A 66 8.83 25.50 -13.06
CA ALA A 66 9.86 25.43 -14.09
C ALA A 66 9.77 26.65 -15.02
N LEU A 67 8.56 26.96 -15.50
CA LEU A 67 8.33 28.13 -16.35
C LEU A 67 8.71 29.43 -15.64
N LEU A 68 8.28 29.62 -14.38
CA LEU A 68 8.66 30.79 -13.60
C LEU A 68 10.18 30.88 -13.42
N THR A 69 10.83 29.76 -13.11
CA THR A 69 12.28 29.70 -12.88
C THR A 69 13.04 30.13 -14.13
N VAL A 70 12.75 29.54 -15.29
CA VAL A 70 13.50 29.88 -16.52
C VAL A 70 13.26 31.34 -16.92
N LEU A 71 12.03 31.86 -16.77
CA LEU A 71 11.71 33.26 -17.10
C LEU A 71 12.43 34.25 -16.17
N GLU A 72 12.51 33.94 -14.88
CA GLU A 72 13.18 34.80 -13.90
C GLU A 72 14.71 34.79 -14.04
N LEU A 73 15.30 33.65 -14.41
CA LEU A 73 16.73 33.55 -14.69
C LEU A 73 17.12 34.15 -16.06
N ASP A 74 16.26 34.02 -17.08
CA ASP A 74 16.49 34.58 -18.42
C ASP A 74 16.35 36.09 -18.49
N ARG A 75 15.52 36.68 -17.62
CA ARG A 75 15.19 38.11 -17.65
C ARG A 75 16.39 39.05 -17.76
N VAL A 76 17.46 38.82 -16.99
CA VAL A 76 18.64 39.72 -16.99
C VAL A 76 19.38 39.64 -18.33
N HIS A 77 19.47 38.45 -18.91
CA HIS A 77 20.09 38.24 -20.21
C HIS A 77 19.21 38.80 -21.34
N ARG A 78 17.91 38.49 -21.32
CA ARG A 78 16.91 38.99 -22.29
C ARG A 78 16.83 40.52 -22.33
N SER A 79 16.97 41.17 -21.16
CA SER A 79 16.99 42.63 -21.05
C SER A 79 18.36 43.26 -21.33
N ARG A 80 19.41 42.45 -21.59
CA ARG A 80 20.81 42.90 -21.78
C ARG A 80 21.33 43.77 -20.62
N THR A 81 20.85 43.51 -19.41
CA THR A 81 21.28 44.20 -18.17
C THR A 81 22.35 43.42 -17.42
N ASP A 82 22.77 42.27 -17.95
CA ASP A 82 23.87 41.43 -17.47
C ASP A 82 25.19 42.21 -17.39
N VAL A 83 25.53 43.01 -18.40
CA VAL A 83 26.76 43.82 -18.40
C VAL A 83 26.83 44.78 -17.21
N LEU A 84 25.71 45.39 -16.84
CA LEU A 84 25.63 46.32 -15.70
C LEU A 84 25.62 45.56 -14.37
N THR A 85 24.82 44.51 -14.26
CA THR A 85 24.63 43.79 -13.00
C THR A 85 25.82 42.90 -12.62
N GLU A 86 26.43 42.20 -13.58
CA GLU A 86 27.62 41.36 -13.37
C GLU A 86 28.87 42.18 -13.00
N SER A 87 28.86 43.50 -13.25
CA SER A 87 29.95 44.42 -12.85
C SER A 87 29.87 44.82 -11.36
N MET A 88 28.67 44.82 -10.78
CA MET A 88 28.41 45.30 -9.41
C MET A 88 28.30 44.15 -8.39
N VAL A 89 27.95 42.96 -8.85
CA VAL A 89 27.65 41.79 -8.01
C VAL A 89 28.31 40.54 -8.59
N LEU A 90 28.80 39.66 -7.71
CA LEU A 90 29.36 38.38 -8.14
C LEU A 90 28.25 37.52 -8.79
N PRO A 91 28.39 37.07 -10.06
CA PRO A 91 27.32 36.37 -10.77
C PRO A 91 26.77 35.15 -10.03
N ILE A 92 27.63 34.35 -9.40
CA ILE A 92 27.21 33.19 -8.59
C ILE A 92 26.28 33.61 -7.46
N THR A 93 26.61 34.68 -6.73
CA THR A 93 25.77 35.15 -5.62
C THR A 93 24.43 35.68 -6.10
N ALA A 94 24.39 36.30 -7.29
CA ALA A 94 23.15 36.76 -7.90
C ALA A 94 22.26 35.56 -8.28
N GLU A 95 22.79 34.57 -9.01
CA GLU A 95 22.04 33.36 -9.41
C GLU A 95 21.57 32.53 -8.21
N ALA A 96 22.43 32.35 -7.20
CA ALA A 96 22.06 31.69 -5.96
C ALA A 96 20.93 32.44 -5.24
N SER A 97 21.00 33.77 -5.17
CA SER A 97 19.95 34.58 -4.52
C SER A 97 18.60 34.51 -5.24
N ARG A 98 18.59 34.47 -6.58
CA ARG A 98 17.36 34.27 -7.37
C ARG A 98 16.77 32.88 -7.17
N THR A 99 17.61 31.85 -7.20
CA THR A 99 17.13 30.46 -6.99
C THR A 99 16.52 30.32 -5.58
N LEU A 100 17.20 30.81 -4.53
CA LEU A 100 16.63 30.80 -3.18
C LEU A 100 15.34 31.61 -3.06
N ALA A 101 15.24 32.74 -3.77
CA ALA A 101 13.99 33.53 -3.78
C ALA A 101 12.83 32.74 -4.38
N LEU A 102 13.08 31.96 -5.45
CA LEU A 102 12.08 31.05 -6.05
C LEU A 102 11.70 29.92 -5.10
N LEU A 103 12.68 29.28 -4.44
CA LEU A 103 12.42 28.24 -3.43
C LEU A 103 11.57 28.78 -2.26
N THR A 104 11.82 30.03 -1.86
CA THR A 104 11.05 30.72 -0.82
C THR A 104 9.63 31.03 -1.30
N ALA A 105 9.45 31.41 -2.57
CA ALA A 105 8.12 31.63 -3.14
C ALA A 105 7.32 30.32 -3.25
N ALA A 106 7.97 29.19 -3.57
CA ALA A 106 7.36 27.86 -3.53
C ALA A 106 6.90 27.48 -2.11
N ALA A 107 7.73 27.73 -1.10
CA ALA A 107 7.34 27.51 0.30
C ALA A 107 6.17 28.43 0.72
N ALA A 108 6.17 29.69 0.26
CA ALA A 108 5.09 30.63 0.55
C ALA A 108 3.75 30.19 -0.06
N VAL A 109 3.70 29.76 -1.32
CA VAL A 109 2.44 29.24 -1.89
C VAL A 109 1.99 27.97 -1.22
N MET A 110 2.92 27.11 -0.77
CA MET A 110 2.58 25.92 0.01
C MET A 110 1.83 26.27 1.29
N THR A 111 2.20 27.34 2.00
CA THR A 111 1.41 27.79 3.16
C THR A 111 -0.02 28.18 2.77
N GLY A 112 -0.22 28.77 1.60
CA GLY A 112 -1.55 29.06 1.06
C GLY A 112 -2.32 27.81 0.68
N VAL A 113 -1.66 26.82 0.05
CA VAL A 113 -2.27 25.53 -0.29
C VAL A 113 -2.73 24.81 0.98
N LEU A 114 -1.90 24.73 2.01
CA LEU A 114 -2.31 24.14 3.30
C LEU A 114 -3.50 24.90 3.90
N ALA A 115 -3.50 26.24 3.86
CA ALA A 115 -4.58 27.05 4.41
C ALA A 115 -5.93 26.88 3.67
N VAL A 116 -5.91 26.53 2.38
CA VAL A 116 -7.11 26.32 1.56
C VAL A 116 -7.57 24.86 1.58
N TRP A 117 -6.64 23.93 1.37
CA TRP A 117 -6.96 22.53 1.12
C TRP A 117 -7.13 21.68 2.38
N ILE A 118 -6.48 22.04 3.50
CA ILE A 118 -6.74 21.35 4.78
C ILE A 118 -8.22 21.53 5.19
N PRO A 119 -8.80 22.75 5.19
CA PRO A 119 -10.23 22.91 5.48
C PRO A 119 -11.14 22.16 4.51
N ILE A 120 -10.84 22.15 3.21
CA ILE A 120 -11.62 21.39 2.21
C ILE A 120 -11.60 19.91 2.55
N THR A 121 -10.40 19.36 2.82
CA THR A 121 -10.26 17.94 3.19
C THR A 121 -11.03 17.64 4.48
N ALA A 122 -10.94 18.51 5.49
CA ALA A 122 -11.66 18.36 6.75
C ALA A 122 -13.18 18.34 6.58
N LEU A 123 -13.73 19.16 5.68
CA LEU A 123 -15.17 19.18 5.40
C LEU A 123 -15.66 17.88 4.74
N THR A 124 -14.78 17.20 4.00
CA THR A 124 -15.13 15.98 3.27
C THR A 124 -14.84 14.69 4.04
N ALA A 125 -13.77 14.66 4.85
CA ALA A 125 -13.26 13.44 5.50
C ALA A 125 -13.99 13.07 6.81
N GLY A 126 -14.78 13.99 7.38
CA GLY A 126 -15.54 13.72 8.59
C GLY A 126 -14.67 13.17 9.74
N PRO A 127 -15.06 12.05 10.39
CA PRO A 127 -14.30 11.44 11.49
C PRO A 127 -12.89 10.94 11.11
N ALA A 128 -12.63 10.63 9.84
CA ALA A 128 -11.34 10.15 9.36
C ALA A 128 -10.30 11.29 9.19
N PHE A 129 -10.71 12.55 9.38
CA PHE A 129 -9.83 13.71 9.16
C PHE A 129 -8.64 13.75 10.13
N ARG A 130 -7.43 13.71 9.57
CA ARG A 130 -6.17 13.88 10.30
C ARG A 130 -5.38 15.08 9.78
N PRO A 131 -5.34 16.21 10.51
CA PRO A 131 -4.67 17.42 10.03
C PRO A 131 -3.15 17.21 9.86
N GLY A 132 -2.53 16.40 10.73
CA GLY A 132 -1.11 16.04 10.62
C GLY A 132 -0.80 15.27 9.34
N LEU A 133 -1.63 14.28 8.99
CA LEU A 133 -1.51 13.52 7.74
C LEU A 133 -1.69 14.43 6.53
N CYS A 134 -2.73 15.27 6.52
CA CYS A 134 -2.98 16.22 5.44
C CYS A 134 -1.76 17.12 5.19
N ALA A 135 -1.23 17.72 6.26
CA ALA A 135 -0.03 18.55 6.16
C ALA A 135 1.18 17.76 5.66
N ALA A 136 1.40 16.54 6.18
CA ALA A 136 2.51 15.68 5.78
C ALA A 136 2.43 15.33 4.28
N VAL A 137 1.28 14.91 3.78
CA VAL A 137 1.09 14.54 2.36
C VAL A 137 1.41 15.71 1.45
N TYR A 138 0.82 16.89 1.69
CA TYR A 138 1.12 18.07 0.87
C TYR A 138 2.59 18.51 0.95
N LEU A 139 3.20 18.44 2.14
CA LEU A 139 4.61 18.81 2.35
C LEU A 139 5.60 17.78 1.80
N LEU A 140 5.22 16.51 1.67
CA LEU A 140 6.06 15.44 1.14
C LEU A 140 5.82 15.18 -0.34
N VAL A 141 4.66 15.52 -0.89
CA VAL A 141 4.32 15.28 -2.30
C VAL A 141 4.50 16.58 -3.11
N MET A 142 3.81 17.65 -2.74
CA MET A 142 3.71 18.85 -3.57
C MET A 142 4.92 19.78 -3.42
N LEU A 143 5.26 20.20 -2.19
CA LEU A 143 6.36 21.16 -1.96
C LEU A 143 7.71 20.70 -2.57
N PRO A 144 8.14 19.45 -2.37
CA PRO A 144 9.42 18.98 -2.89
C PRO A 144 9.42 18.95 -4.42
N ALA A 145 8.30 18.59 -5.07
CA ALA A 145 8.19 18.65 -6.53
C ALA A 145 8.40 20.07 -7.07
N LEU A 146 7.89 21.11 -6.37
CA LEU A 146 8.17 22.50 -6.72
C LEU A 146 9.66 22.83 -6.59
N TRP A 147 10.29 22.41 -5.49
CA TRP A 147 11.72 22.63 -5.26
C TRP A 147 12.60 21.89 -6.26
N PHE A 148 12.28 20.64 -6.59
CA PHE A 148 12.99 19.84 -7.59
C PHE A 148 12.92 20.48 -8.97
N SER A 149 11.73 20.94 -9.35
CA SER A 149 11.52 21.69 -10.59
C SER A 149 12.40 22.94 -10.66
N ILE A 150 12.45 23.74 -9.58
CA ILE A 150 13.28 24.94 -9.50
C ILE A 150 14.78 24.58 -9.59
N LEU A 151 15.24 23.60 -8.80
CA LEU A 151 16.65 23.20 -8.75
C LEU A 151 17.14 22.66 -10.10
N PHE A 152 16.39 21.75 -10.72
CA PHE A 152 16.72 21.21 -12.03
C PHE A 152 16.72 22.30 -13.09
N THR A 153 15.67 23.11 -13.17
CA THR A 153 15.55 24.17 -14.18
C THR A 153 16.65 25.22 -14.02
N ALA A 154 16.98 25.59 -12.77
CA ALA A 154 18.09 26.50 -12.49
C ALA A 154 19.43 25.90 -12.91
N ALA A 155 19.70 24.63 -12.59
CA ALA A 155 20.92 23.94 -12.98
C ALA A 155 21.08 23.87 -14.52
N ALA A 156 20.02 23.44 -15.22
CA ALA A 156 19.99 23.40 -16.68
C ALA A 156 20.19 24.78 -17.31
N TYR A 157 19.50 25.81 -16.81
CA TYR A 157 19.66 27.18 -17.32
C TYR A 157 21.07 27.72 -17.07
N GLN A 158 21.66 27.46 -15.91
CA GLN A 158 23.04 27.85 -15.60
C GLN A 158 24.04 27.22 -16.56
N LEU A 159 23.80 26.00 -17.04
CA LEU A 159 24.65 25.31 -18.02
C LEU A 159 24.42 25.77 -19.46
N ILE A 160 23.20 26.14 -19.83
CA ILE A 160 22.82 26.33 -21.23
C ILE A 160 22.71 27.82 -21.59
N ARG A 161 22.19 28.66 -20.67
CA ARG A 161 21.82 30.07 -20.88
C ARG A 161 20.92 30.30 -22.10
N ARG A 162 20.03 29.35 -22.39
CA ARG A 162 18.97 29.51 -23.38
C ARG A 162 17.66 28.99 -22.83
N LEU A 163 16.62 29.81 -22.94
CA LEU A 163 15.30 29.52 -22.41
C LEU A 163 14.67 28.28 -23.08
N ASP A 164 14.71 28.20 -24.40
CA ASP A 164 14.08 27.14 -25.20
C ASP A 164 14.67 25.75 -24.90
N VAL A 165 16.00 25.65 -24.94
CA VAL A 165 16.70 24.38 -24.68
C VAL A 165 16.56 23.95 -23.20
N THR A 166 16.50 24.91 -22.27
CA THR A 166 16.25 24.61 -20.85
C THR A 166 14.87 24.00 -20.64
N LEU A 167 13.84 24.54 -21.31
CA LEU A 167 12.48 24.01 -21.23
C LEU A 167 12.39 22.60 -21.85
N ILE A 168 13.06 22.35 -22.98
CA ILE A 168 13.12 21.00 -23.58
C ILE A 168 13.78 20.01 -22.61
N ALA A 169 14.89 20.40 -21.98
CA ALA A 169 15.56 19.56 -20.98
C ALA A 169 14.66 19.25 -19.77
N PHE A 170 13.90 20.25 -19.29
CA PHE A 170 12.95 20.06 -18.20
C PHE A 170 11.79 19.14 -18.59
N VAL A 171 11.22 19.29 -19.79
CA VAL A 171 10.16 18.39 -20.27
C VAL A 171 10.68 16.96 -20.36
N GLY A 172 11.91 16.75 -20.86
CA GLY A 172 12.54 15.43 -20.85
C GLY A 172 12.66 14.85 -19.44
N PHE A 173 13.16 15.63 -18.48
CA PHE A 173 13.27 15.22 -17.07
C PHE A 173 11.93 14.92 -16.39
N PHE A 174 10.90 15.70 -16.71
CA PHE A 174 9.53 15.50 -16.24
C PHE A 174 8.94 14.19 -16.79
N LEU A 175 9.08 13.94 -18.10
CA LEU A 175 8.55 12.74 -18.74
C LEU A 175 9.27 11.47 -18.28
N LEU A 176 10.58 11.52 -17.97
CA LEU A 176 11.30 10.36 -17.45
C LEU A 176 10.66 9.83 -16.16
N SER A 177 10.26 10.70 -15.24
CA SER A 177 9.56 10.31 -14.00
C SER A 177 8.23 9.60 -14.25
N LEU A 178 7.53 9.97 -15.33
CA LEU A 178 6.22 9.40 -15.67
C LEU A 178 6.33 8.11 -16.51
N THR A 179 7.48 7.87 -17.16
CA THR A 179 7.64 6.81 -18.16
C THR A 179 8.80 5.90 -17.81
N ALA A 180 10.02 6.19 -18.28
CA ALA A 180 11.18 5.32 -18.15
C ALA A 180 11.57 4.98 -16.70
N TRP A 181 11.20 5.82 -15.74
CA TRP A 181 11.49 5.64 -14.31
C TRP A 181 10.28 5.21 -13.49
N SER A 182 9.12 4.94 -14.10
CA SER A 182 7.89 4.62 -13.39
C SER A 182 7.99 3.32 -12.57
N GLY A 183 8.85 2.38 -13.00
CA GLY A 183 9.13 1.11 -12.33
C GLY A 183 10.04 1.20 -11.11
N ASN A 184 10.67 2.35 -10.84
CA ASN A 184 11.55 2.51 -9.69
C ASN A 184 11.03 3.62 -8.78
N TRP A 185 10.62 3.25 -7.58
CA TRP A 185 9.99 4.16 -6.63
C TRP A 185 10.86 5.36 -6.22
N LEU A 186 12.19 5.22 -6.18
CA LEU A 186 13.12 6.32 -5.85
C LEU A 186 13.29 7.30 -7.01
N LEU A 187 13.24 6.84 -8.26
CA LEU A 187 13.48 7.70 -9.43
C LEU A 187 12.26 8.57 -9.79
N ARG A 188 11.10 8.31 -9.19
CA ARG A 188 9.89 9.10 -9.38
C ARG A 188 9.93 10.39 -8.55
N TRP A 189 10.39 11.49 -9.18
CA TRP A 189 10.60 12.78 -8.50
C TRP A 189 9.34 13.67 -8.42
N VAL A 190 8.45 13.58 -9.42
CA VAL A 190 7.25 14.43 -9.49
C VAL A 190 5.98 13.69 -9.09
N ASN A 191 5.91 12.38 -9.34
CA ASN A 191 4.79 11.49 -9.07
C ASN A 191 5.25 10.29 -8.22
N PRO A 192 5.62 10.49 -6.94
CA PRO A 192 6.06 9.39 -6.06
C PRO A 192 5.21 8.13 -6.16
N ALA A 193 5.82 6.97 -5.87
CA ALA A 193 5.07 5.75 -5.60
C ALA A 193 4.24 5.95 -4.33
N LEU A 194 2.93 6.03 -4.51
CA LEU A 194 1.93 6.05 -3.46
C LEU A 194 0.71 5.36 -4.06
N VAL A 195 0.31 4.22 -3.50
CA VAL A 195 -0.80 3.40 -4.03
C VAL A 195 -2.06 3.60 -3.22
N TYR A 196 -1.90 3.89 -1.93
CA TYR A 196 -3.01 3.91 -1.00
C TYR A 196 -2.70 4.76 0.23
N LEU A 197 -3.71 5.41 0.80
CA LEU A 197 -3.65 6.00 2.14
C LEU A 197 -4.87 5.55 2.94
N SER A 198 -4.64 4.91 4.08
CA SER A 198 -5.69 4.43 4.96
C SER A 198 -6.47 5.57 5.63
N ASP A 199 -7.80 5.45 5.69
CA ASP A 199 -8.70 6.25 6.52
C ASP A 199 -8.73 5.70 7.96
N ASP A 200 -8.73 4.38 8.05
CA ASP A 200 -8.78 3.45 9.18
C ASP A 200 -7.67 3.58 10.23
N PHE A 201 -6.49 3.25 9.73
CA PHE A 201 -5.34 2.77 10.47
C PHE A 201 -4.13 3.68 10.18
N GLY A 202 -2.93 3.14 10.25
CA GLY A 202 -1.68 3.88 10.10
C GLY A 202 -1.33 4.22 8.65
N ASN A 203 -0.58 5.31 8.48
CA ASN A 203 0.00 5.70 7.19
C ASN A 203 1.51 5.98 7.31
N ASN A 204 2.09 5.78 8.48
CA ASN A 204 3.40 6.30 8.81
C ASN A 204 4.48 5.64 7.94
N ARG A 205 4.36 4.33 7.73
CA ARG A 205 5.29 3.54 6.89
C ARG A 205 5.34 4.07 5.45
N ARG A 206 4.20 4.46 4.88
CA ARG A 206 4.07 5.05 3.54
C ARG A 206 4.71 6.44 3.48
N LEU A 207 4.48 7.27 4.50
CA LEU A 207 5.10 8.59 4.61
C LEU A 207 6.62 8.53 4.73
N MET A 208 7.17 7.48 5.38
CA MET A 208 8.63 7.28 5.48
C MET A 208 9.26 7.04 4.09
N SER A 209 8.67 6.17 3.26
CA SER A 209 9.13 5.96 1.88
C SER A 209 9.06 7.25 1.06
N LEU A 210 7.96 8.00 1.16
CA LEU A 210 7.87 9.32 0.52
C LEU A 210 8.99 10.25 0.97
N GLY A 211 9.20 10.39 2.27
CA GLY A 211 10.24 11.23 2.85
C GLY A 211 11.65 10.86 2.36
N TRP A 212 11.95 9.57 2.26
CA TRP A 212 13.24 9.10 1.78
C TRP A 212 13.48 9.35 0.29
N ASN A 213 12.46 9.12 -0.55
CA ASN A 213 12.51 9.52 -1.95
C ASN A 213 12.82 11.03 -2.06
N ARG A 214 12.18 11.86 -1.23
CA ARG A 214 12.45 13.31 -1.24
C ARG A 214 13.86 13.65 -0.80
N LEU A 215 14.35 12.97 0.22
CA LEU A 215 15.73 13.14 0.67
C LEU A 215 16.74 12.81 -0.44
N PHE A 216 16.52 11.70 -1.15
CA PHE A 216 17.31 11.30 -2.32
C PHE A 216 17.35 12.41 -3.39
N TRP A 217 16.20 12.95 -3.78
CA TRP A 217 16.14 14.00 -4.81
C TRP A 217 16.65 15.36 -4.33
N LEU A 218 16.46 15.72 -3.06
CA LEU A 218 17.03 16.93 -2.47
C LEU A 218 18.57 16.89 -2.51
N PHE A 219 19.17 15.76 -2.15
CA PHE A 219 20.62 15.58 -2.23
C PHE A 219 21.11 15.58 -3.68
N THR A 220 20.44 14.84 -4.57
CA THR A 220 20.83 14.72 -5.97
C THR A 220 20.74 16.07 -6.70
N LEU A 221 19.60 16.75 -6.65
CA LEU A 221 19.41 18.03 -7.34
C LEU A 221 20.13 19.19 -6.64
N GLY A 222 20.25 19.15 -5.30
CA GLY A 222 21.07 20.09 -4.56
C GLY A 222 22.55 20.00 -4.95
N GLY A 223 23.08 18.77 -5.07
CA GLY A 223 24.44 18.50 -5.54
C GLY A 223 24.67 18.98 -6.97
N ILE A 224 23.78 18.58 -7.90
CA ILE A 224 23.81 19.01 -9.30
C ILE A 224 23.77 20.54 -9.40
N TRP A 225 22.88 21.19 -8.66
CA TRP A 225 22.75 22.65 -8.66
C TRP A 225 24.02 23.35 -8.14
N CYS A 226 24.61 22.88 -7.03
CA CYS A 226 25.87 23.43 -6.51
C CYS A 226 27.02 23.31 -7.53
N LEU A 227 27.10 22.19 -8.26
CA LEU A 227 28.10 22.00 -9.30
C LEU A 227 27.82 22.88 -10.54
N CYS A 228 26.56 23.03 -10.93
CA CYS A 228 26.17 23.88 -12.06
C CYS A 228 26.39 25.38 -11.78
N LEU A 229 26.29 25.82 -10.51
CA LEU A 229 26.62 27.19 -10.12
C LEU A 229 28.06 27.56 -10.47
N LEU A 230 28.99 26.61 -10.45
CA LEU A 230 30.39 26.84 -10.83
C LEU A 230 30.51 27.21 -12.32
N CYS A 231 29.57 26.77 -13.15
CA CYS A 231 29.52 27.08 -14.58
C CYS A 231 28.91 28.45 -14.89
N VAL A 232 28.35 29.18 -13.91
CA VAL A 232 27.77 30.53 -14.14
C VAL A 232 28.82 31.45 -14.75
N ARG A 233 28.46 32.10 -15.87
CA ARG A 233 29.46 32.79 -16.72
C ARG A 233 30.02 33.98 -15.97
N ARG A 234 31.31 34.19 -16.17
CA ARG A 234 32.08 35.24 -15.52
C ARG A 234 33.14 35.76 -16.46
N TYR A 235 33.24 37.09 -16.57
CA TYR A 235 34.24 37.78 -17.40
C TYR A 235 34.19 37.37 -18.89
N GLY A 236 32.99 37.15 -19.44
CA GLY A 236 32.79 36.73 -20.83
C GLY A 236 33.28 35.31 -21.16
N LYS A 237 33.67 34.50 -20.16
CA LYS A 237 34.07 33.11 -20.38
C LYS A 237 32.86 32.20 -20.59
N GLY A 238 33.04 31.16 -21.41
CA GLY A 238 32.10 30.04 -21.52
C GLY A 238 32.06 29.17 -20.24
N PRO A 239 31.18 28.16 -20.19
CA PRO A 239 30.92 27.32 -19.01
C PRO A 239 32.21 26.74 -18.39
N ALA A 240 33.05 26.09 -19.20
CA ALA A 240 34.30 25.48 -18.71
C ALA A 240 35.30 26.52 -18.19
N GLY A 241 35.42 27.66 -18.86
CA GLY A 241 36.31 28.74 -18.43
C GLY A 241 35.85 29.42 -17.14
N SER A 242 34.54 29.46 -16.89
CA SER A 242 33.95 29.92 -15.64
C SER A 242 34.09 28.90 -14.52
N LEU A 243 33.90 27.60 -14.79
CA LEU A 243 34.14 26.50 -13.87
C LEU A 243 35.55 26.59 -13.24
N LEU A 244 36.59 26.64 -14.08
CA LEU A 244 37.99 26.73 -13.63
C LEU A 244 38.27 27.94 -12.74
N ARG A 245 37.51 29.02 -12.91
CA ARG A 245 37.66 30.22 -12.08
C ARG A 245 36.89 30.10 -10.78
N ASN A 246 35.69 29.54 -10.83
CA ASN A 246 34.75 29.47 -9.72
C ASN A 246 35.05 28.30 -8.76
N VAL A 247 35.75 27.26 -9.22
CA VAL A 247 36.26 26.15 -8.37
C VAL A 247 37.09 26.64 -7.18
N ARG A 248 37.72 27.81 -7.29
CA ARG A 248 38.47 28.45 -6.19
C ARG A 248 37.58 28.83 -5.00
N ILE A 249 36.26 28.84 -5.17
CA ILE A 249 35.28 29.00 -4.09
C ILE A 249 35.07 27.62 -3.47
N PHE A 250 36.09 27.12 -2.75
CA PHE A 250 36.23 25.70 -2.37
C PHE A 250 35.03 25.06 -1.66
N TYR A 251 34.27 25.83 -0.87
CA TYR A 251 33.10 25.29 -0.16
C TYR A 251 31.98 24.82 -1.11
N LEU A 252 31.85 25.42 -2.29
CA LEU A 252 30.78 25.12 -3.24
C LEU A 252 30.97 23.78 -3.99
N PRO A 253 32.15 23.46 -4.59
CA PRO A 253 32.39 22.12 -5.14
C PRO A 253 32.39 21.04 -4.07
N LEU A 254 32.92 21.32 -2.87
CA LEU A 254 32.88 20.37 -1.75
C LEU A 254 31.43 20.03 -1.38
N LEU A 255 30.59 21.04 -1.19
CA LEU A 255 29.17 20.83 -0.90
C LEU A 255 28.46 20.05 -2.01
N GLY A 256 28.73 20.39 -3.28
CA GLY A 256 28.17 19.68 -4.43
C GLY A 256 28.53 18.19 -4.46
N VAL A 257 29.80 17.86 -4.18
CA VAL A 257 30.26 16.47 -4.10
C VAL A 257 29.64 15.74 -2.91
N VAL A 258 29.65 16.35 -1.71
CA VAL A 258 29.05 15.74 -0.51
C VAL A 258 27.57 15.42 -0.74
N LEU A 259 26.79 16.38 -1.26
CA LEU A 259 25.37 16.17 -1.56
C LEU A 259 25.19 15.06 -2.62
N THR A 260 26.02 15.02 -3.66
CA THR A 260 25.94 13.96 -4.68
C THR A 260 26.24 12.59 -4.09
N VAL A 261 27.26 12.48 -3.23
CA VAL A 261 27.59 11.23 -2.51
C VAL A 261 26.44 10.82 -1.59
N MET A 262 25.83 11.76 -0.86
CA MET A 262 24.66 11.49 -0.03
C MET A 262 23.45 11.02 -0.86
N GLY A 263 23.26 11.55 -2.07
CA GLY A 263 22.26 11.08 -3.02
C GLY A 263 22.52 9.63 -3.45
N CYS A 264 23.76 9.29 -3.82
CA CYS A 264 24.14 7.91 -4.14
C CYS A 264 23.93 6.96 -2.96
N LEU A 265 24.30 7.39 -1.74
CA LEU A 265 24.09 6.58 -0.53
C LEU A 265 22.60 6.38 -0.23
N ALA A 266 21.77 7.43 -0.36
CA ALA A 266 20.32 7.32 -0.17
C ALA A 266 19.68 6.35 -1.18
N TYR A 267 20.24 6.23 -2.39
CA TYR A 267 19.79 5.27 -3.40
C TYR A 267 20.22 3.83 -3.07
N VAL A 268 21.51 3.61 -2.81
CA VAL A 268 22.07 2.26 -2.62
C VAL A 268 21.73 1.66 -1.25
N LYS A 269 21.56 2.50 -0.23
CA LYS A 269 21.28 2.10 1.16
C LYS A 269 19.87 2.49 1.59
N GLN A 270 18.91 2.38 0.68
CA GLN A 270 17.50 2.55 1.04
C GLN A 270 17.09 1.47 2.07
N PRO A 271 16.32 1.81 3.12
CA PRO A 271 16.06 0.88 4.23
C PRO A 271 14.74 0.10 4.13
N PHE A 272 13.94 0.29 3.08
CA PHE A 272 12.51 -0.10 3.06
C PHE A 272 12.22 -1.40 2.34
N VAL A 273 13.00 -1.69 1.31
CA VAL A 273 12.79 -2.82 0.40
C VAL A 273 14.01 -3.74 0.46
N ASP A 274 13.80 -5.04 0.41
CA ASP A 274 14.89 -6.03 0.41
C ASP A 274 15.59 -6.16 -0.96
N ASN A 275 16.50 -7.13 -1.07
CA ASN A 275 17.19 -7.47 -2.33
C ASN A 275 16.74 -8.82 -2.91
N SER A 276 15.54 -9.29 -2.56
CA SER A 276 14.98 -10.53 -3.09
C SER A 276 14.89 -10.47 -4.62
N ARG A 277 15.04 -11.63 -5.26
CA ARG A 277 14.95 -11.75 -6.72
C ARG A 277 13.53 -11.43 -7.19
N GLU A 278 13.40 -10.85 -8.39
CA GLU A 278 12.09 -10.56 -8.99
C GLU A 278 11.40 -11.85 -9.48
N GLU A 279 12.18 -12.82 -9.94
CA GLU A 279 11.67 -14.13 -10.38
C GLU A 279 11.64 -15.09 -9.18
N ILE A 280 10.46 -15.65 -8.92
CA ILE A 280 10.21 -16.54 -7.79
C ILE A 280 10.45 -17.99 -8.22
N ASP A 281 11.32 -18.69 -7.49
CA ASP A 281 11.58 -20.11 -7.67
C ASP A 281 11.26 -20.84 -6.37
N TYR A 282 9.98 -21.20 -6.18
CA TYR A 282 9.50 -21.88 -4.98
C TYR A 282 10.20 -23.23 -4.76
N GLU A 283 10.46 -23.97 -5.85
CA GLU A 283 11.16 -25.26 -5.74
C GLU A 283 12.58 -25.06 -5.21
N ALA A 284 13.33 -24.10 -5.73
CA ALA A 284 14.66 -23.81 -5.22
C ALA A 284 14.65 -23.26 -3.79
N HIS A 285 13.65 -22.42 -3.46
CA HIS A 285 13.51 -21.81 -2.13
C HIS A 285 13.28 -22.87 -1.04
N GLU A 286 12.42 -23.85 -1.33
CA GLU A 286 12.09 -24.95 -0.42
C GLU A 286 13.08 -26.13 -0.49
N ASN A 287 14.02 -26.12 -1.44
CA ASN A 287 15.00 -27.18 -1.63
C ASN A 287 16.24 -27.00 -0.73
N PHE A 288 16.10 -27.39 0.52
CA PHE A 288 17.20 -27.50 1.48
C PHE A 288 17.17 -28.83 2.23
N ALA A 289 18.31 -29.23 2.77
CA ALA A 289 18.42 -30.45 3.56
C ALA A 289 17.92 -30.19 4.98
N TYR A 290 16.93 -30.98 5.42
CA TYR A 290 16.50 -30.97 6.82
C TYR A 290 17.60 -31.54 7.73
N ASN A 291 17.78 -30.92 8.88
CA ASN A 291 18.58 -31.42 9.98
C ASN A 291 17.79 -32.50 10.72
N GLU A 292 18.11 -33.76 10.45
CA GLU A 292 17.43 -34.93 11.03
C GLU A 292 17.63 -35.10 12.55
N HIS A 293 18.57 -34.35 13.14
CA HIS A 293 18.99 -34.53 14.52
C HIS A 293 18.44 -33.48 15.49
N VAL A 294 17.97 -32.34 14.97
CA VAL A 294 17.56 -31.21 15.80
C VAL A 294 16.08 -30.90 15.58
N THR A 295 15.35 -30.85 16.68
CA THR A 295 13.91 -30.58 16.70
C THR A 295 13.63 -29.45 17.70
N TYR A 296 12.50 -28.76 17.55
CA TYR A 296 12.06 -27.74 18.50
C TYR A 296 10.71 -28.12 19.10
N SER A 297 10.51 -27.81 20.39
CA SER A 297 9.30 -28.15 21.13
C SER A 297 8.53 -26.95 21.68
N ALA A 298 9.13 -25.76 21.71
CA ALA A 298 8.45 -24.52 22.09
C ALA A 298 9.18 -23.29 21.53
N ILE A 299 8.42 -22.23 21.26
CA ILE A 299 8.93 -20.91 20.86
C ILE A 299 8.34 -19.85 21.79
N SER A 300 9.18 -18.96 22.31
CA SER A 300 8.78 -17.82 23.14
C SER A 300 9.42 -16.53 22.63
N VAL A 301 8.65 -15.45 22.44
CA VAL A 301 9.17 -14.17 21.94
C VAL A 301 8.84 -13.02 22.91
N ASP A 302 9.83 -12.21 23.28
CA ASP A 302 9.62 -10.91 23.97
C ASP A 302 9.85 -9.77 22.97
N ALA A 303 8.76 -9.21 22.44
CA ALA A 303 8.74 -8.21 21.38
C ALA A 303 8.55 -6.78 21.91
N LYS A 304 9.46 -5.88 21.51
CA LYS A 304 9.50 -4.47 21.92
C LYS A 304 9.48 -3.56 20.70
N PRO A 305 8.29 -3.27 20.14
CA PRO A 305 8.18 -2.38 18.99
C PRO A 305 8.49 -0.93 19.37
N SER A 306 9.14 -0.20 18.46
CA SER A 306 9.36 1.25 18.55
C SER A 306 8.47 1.95 17.53
N LEU A 307 7.28 2.35 17.99
CA LEU A 307 6.21 2.90 17.15
C LEU A 307 6.61 4.19 16.43
N SER A 308 7.48 5.02 17.03
CA SER A 308 7.95 6.26 16.41
C SER A 308 9.03 6.03 15.34
N ARG A 309 9.74 4.91 15.41
CA ARG A 309 10.85 4.58 14.50
C ARG A 309 10.45 3.56 13.44
N GLY A 310 9.33 2.87 13.61
CA GLY A 310 8.93 1.76 12.75
C GLY A 310 9.84 0.55 12.88
N THR A 311 10.46 0.32 14.04
CA THR A 311 11.44 -0.76 14.24
C THR A 311 10.98 -1.74 15.31
N LEU A 312 11.38 -3.00 15.19
CA LEU A 312 11.21 -4.01 16.22
C LEU A 312 12.56 -4.33 16.89
N GLN A 313 12.56 -4.50 18.21
CA GLN A 313 13.61 -5.21 18.92
C GLN A 313 12.97 -6.35 19.70
N ALA A 314 13.54 -7.54 19.61
CA ALA A 314 12.93 -8.70 20.20
C ALA A 314 13.97 -9.77 20.56
N GLU A 315 13.56 -10.63 21.48
CA GLU A 315 14.30 -11.81 21.89
C GLU A 315 13.41 -13.03 21.63
N ALA A 316 13.89 -13.96 20.81
CA ALA A 316 13.20 -15.22 20.54
C ALA A 316 13.96 -16.38 21.20
N THR A 317 13.24 -17.19 21.96
CA THR A 317 13.75 -18.34 22.70
C THR A 317 13.11 -19.61 22.16
N TYR A 318 13.94 -20.60 21.84
CA TYR A 318 13.56 -21.90 21.30
C TYR A 318 13.99 -23.00 22.26
N THR A 319 13.06 -23.89 22.59
CA THR A 319 13.40 -25.13 23.30
C THR A 319 13.75 -26.19 22.25
N LEU A 320 15.02 -26.59 22.20
CA LEU A 320 15.56 -27.50 21.20
C LEU A 320 15.96 -28.85 21.82
N HIS A 321 15.86 -29.90 21.02
CA HIS A 321 16.36 -31.24 21.34
C HIS A 321 17.29 -31.71 20.22
N ASN A 322 18.53 -32.08 20.56
CA ASN A 322 19.58 -32.56 19.66
C ASN A 322 19.99 -34.00 20.02
N ASP A 323 19.59 -34.96 19.19
CA ASP A 323 19.83 -36.38 19.45
C ASP A 323 21.20 -36.89 18.93
N SER A 324 21.95 -36.05 18.21
CA SER A 324 23.20 -36.47 17.56
C SER A 324 24.36 -36.68 18.53
N GLY A 325 24.31 -36.08 19.72
CA GLY A 325 25.41 -36.03 20.67
C GLY A 325 26.66 -35.30 20.15
N GLN A 326 26.53 -34.50 19.10
CA GLN A 326 27.58 -33.67 18.50
C GLN A 326 27.06 -32.24 18.27
N PRO A 327 27.95 -31.23 18.14
CA PRO A 327 27.53 -29.90 17.72
C PRO A 327 26.85 -29.95 16.35
N GLN A 328 25.82 -29.13 16.16
CA GLN A 328 25.02 -29.07 14.92
C GLN A 328 24.97 -27.63 14.39
N THR A 329 24.78 -27.49 13.08
CA THR A 329 24.41 -26.21 12.48
C THR A 329 22.93 -26.25 12.14
N ILE A 330 22.21 -25.22 12.56
CA ILE A 330 20.78 -25.02 12.29
C ILE A 330 20.56 -23.70 11.57
N SER A 331 19.40 -23.54 10.94
CA SER A 331 19.05 -22.36 10.17
C SER A 331 17.70 -21.80 10.60
N LEU A 332 17.62 -20.47 10.66
CA LEU A 332 16.39 -19.72 10.86
C LEU A 332 16.17 -18.76 9.70
N TRP A 333 14.93 -18.62 9.24
CA TRP A 333 14.51 -17.54 8.35
C TRP A 333 14.19 -16.29 9.14
N LEU A 334 14.56 -15.11 8.63
CA LEU A 334 14.34 -13.83 9.28
C LEU A 334 14.05 -12.75 8.24
N ASN A 335 13.28 -11.71 8.59
CA ASN A 335 13.11 -10.54 7.72
C ASN A 335 14.51 -9.91 7.39
N PRO A 336 14.81 -9.63 6.10
CA PRO A 336 16.08 -9.05 5.66
C PRO A 336 16.48 -7.75 6.38
N GLY A 337 15.50 -6.95 6.78
CA GLY A 337 15.68 -5.69 7.50
C GLY A 337 16.15 -5.80 8.95
N TYR A 338 16.17 -7.02 9.51
CA TYR A 338 16.62 -7.26 10.88
C TYR A 338 18.08 -7.70 10.96
N THR A 339 18.71 -7.44 12.10
CA THR A 339 20.07 -7.90 12.40
C THR A 339 20.06 -8.71 13.68
N VAL A 340 20.68 -9.88 13.66
CA VAL A 340 20.95 -10.67 14.87
C VAL A 340 22.11 -10.04 15.63
N ARG A 341 21.89 -9.76 16.91
CA ARG A 341 22.87 -9.11 17.79
C ARG A 341 23.62 -10.11 18.64
N SER A 342 22.91 -11.11 19.14
CA SER A 342 23.47 -12.16 19.97
C SER A 342 22.66 -13.44 19.83
N ALA A 343 23.33 -14.57 20.02
CA ALA A 343 22.70 -15.88 20.14
C ALA A 343 23.36 -16.65 21.28
N VAL A 344 22.56 -17.28 22.12
CA VAL A 344 23.00 -17.93 23.36
C VAL A 344 22.29 -19.27 23.51
N ALA A 345 23.03 -20.36 23.63
CA ALA A 345 22.50 -21.68 23.94
C ALA A 345 22.91 -22.08 25.37
N ASN A 346 21.94 -22.38 26.24
CA ASN A 346 22.17 -22.75 27.65
C ASN A 346 23.12 -21.77 28.39
N GLY A 347 22.95 -20.47 28.15
CA GLY A 347 23.76 -19.40 28.75
C GLY A 347 25.15 -19.19 28.13
N LYS A 348 25.53 -19.94 27.10
CA LYS A 348 26.80 -19.77 26.36
C LYS A 348 26.55 -19.16 24.99
N THR A 349 27.33 -18.14 24.63
CA THR A 349 27.26 -17.53 23.29
C THR A 349 27.59 -18.56 22.21
N VAL A 350 26.73 -18.64 21.20
CA VAL A 350 26.94 -19.46 20.00
C VAL A 350 27.27 -18.56 18.80
N PRO A 351 28.15 -19.01 17.89
CA PRO A 351 28.42 -18.25 16.69
C PRO A 351 27.24 -18.36 15.72
N PHE A 352 26.98 -17.27 15.00
CA PHE A 352 25.96 -17.20 13.96
C PHE A 352 26.51 -16.52 12.70
N ARG A 353 25.87 -16.78 11.57
CA ARG A 353 26.22 -16.23 10.25
C ARG A 353 24.96 -15.77 9.53
N ASP A 354 24.97 -14.55 9.01
CA ASP A 354 23.97 -14.05 8.06
C ASP A 354 24.46 -14.39 6.65
N LEU A 355 23.70 -15.21 5.91
CA LEU A 355 24.10 -15.67 4.58
C LEU A 355 23.91 -14.61 3.49
N GLN A 356 23.20 -13.50 3.77
CA GLN A 356 22.89 -12.42 2.82
C GLN A 356 22.24 -12.94 1.53
N ASP A 357 21.32 -13.89 1.70
CA ASP A 357 20.63 -14.64 0.67
C ASP A 357 19.15 -14.28 0.57
N ASP A 358 18.84 -12.97 0.66
CA ASP A 358 17.47 -12.44 0.54
C ASP A 358 16.70 -13.14 -0.59
N ASP A 359 15.62 -13.83 -0.24
CA ASP A 359 14.74 -14.54 -1.17
C ASP A 359 13.32 -14.61 -0.60
N ILE A 360 12.31 -14.26 -1.42
CA ILE A 360 10.90 -14.21 -1.01
C ILE A 360 10.68 -13.45 0.32
N ASN A 361 11.42 -12.36 0.53
CA ASN A 361 11.37 -11.56 1.75
C ASN A 361 11.83 -12.23 3.05
N GLU A 362 12.73 -13.20 2.89
CA GLU A 362 13.38 -13.90 3.98
C GLU A 362 14.90 -13.94 3.73
N LYS A 363 15.68 -14.03 4.81
CA LYS A 363 17.11 -14.36 4.75
C LYS A 363 17.45 -15.46 5.74
N THR A 364 18.50 -16.20 5.45
CA THR A 364 18.95 -17.32 6.29
C THR A 364 19.97 -16.86 7.32
N ILE A 365 19.70 -17.17 8.59
CA ILE A 365 20.66 -17.09 9.69
C ILE A 365 21.06 -18.50 10.11
N GLU A 366 22.33 -18.85 9.95
CA GLU A 366 22.90 -20.10 10.48
C GLU A 366 23.42 -19.90 11.90
N LEU A 367 23.21 -20.89 12.78
CA LEU A 367 23.75 -20.92 14.14
C LEU A 367 24.42 -22.27 14.42
N ASP A 368 25.61 -22.25 15.03
CA ASP A 368 26.29 -23.47 15.46
C ASP A 368 25.97 -23.77 16.93
N ILE A 369 25.05 -24.71 17.16
CA ILE A 369 24.60 -25.12 18.49
C ILE A 369 25.49 -26.22 19.08
N PRO A 370 25.61 -26.30 20.42
CA PRO A 370 26.46 -27.29 21.07
C PRO A 370 25.86 -28.71 21.02
N ALA A 371 26.63 -29.69 21.52
CA ALA A 371 26.26 -31.11 21.55
C ALA A 371 25.29 -31.48 22.69
N ASP A 372 24.87 -30.51 23.51
CA ASP A 372 23.92 -30.72 24.59
C ASP A 372 22.60 -31.30 24.03
N GLU A 373 22.01 -32.28 24.73
CA GLU A 373 20.81 -32.97 24.26
C GLU A 373 19.58 -32.06 24.31
N ASP A 374 19.29 -31.48 25.48
CA ASP A 374 18.24 -30.47 25.63
C ASP A 374 18.87 -29.09 25.81
N MET A 375 18.36 -28.10 25.07
CA MET A 375 18.86 -26.75 25.17
C MET A 375 17.81 -25.67 24.97
N GLU A 376 18.04 -24.54 25.62
CA GLU A 376 17.34 -23.30 25.36
C GLU A 376 18.24 -22.40 24.51
N LEU A 377 17.80 -22.11 23.28
CA LEU A 377 18.47 -21.18 22.36
C LEU A 377 17.74 -19.85 22.39
N THR A 378 18.43 -18.78 22.76
CA THR A 378 17.93 -17.41 22.74
C THR A 378 18.63 -16.60 21.65
N VAL A 379 17.85 -15.91 20.82
CA VAL A 379 18.32 -15.08 19.70
C VAL A 379 17.79 -13.66 19.90
N GLU A 380 18.69 -12.69 20.08
CA GLU A 380 18.36 -11.26 20.10
C GLU A 380 18.44 -10.69 18.68
N TYR A 381 17.35 -10.11 18.20
CA TYR A 381 17.26 -9.55 16.86
C TYR A 381 16.50 -8.22 16.84
N GLY A 382 16.63 -7.49 15.75
CA GLY A 382 15.80 -6.31 15.52
C GLY A 382 16.32 -5.42 14.41
N GLY A 383 15.51 -4.43 14.06
CA GLY A 383 15.77 -3.52 12.96
C GLY A 383 14.49 -2.90 12.42
N PHE A 384 14.57 -2.36 11.22
CA PHE A 384 13.43 -1.87 10.47
C PHE A 384 13.03 -2.96 9.47
N PRO A 385 11.81 -3.52 9.53
CA PRO A 385 11.43 -4.58 8.61
C PRO A 385 11.44 -4.07 7.17
N GLN A 386 12.01 -4.88 6.27
CA GLN A 386 12.01 -4.60 4.85
C GLN A 386 10.88 -5.35 4.17
N GLU A 387 10.19 -4.68 3.25
CA GLU A 387 9.18 -5.30 2.40
C GLU A 387 9.84 -5.95 1.19
N TRP A 388 9.14 -6.92 0.62
CA TRP A 388 9.58 -7.63 -0.56
C TRP A 388 9.83 -6.68 -1.75
N SER A 389 10.94 -6.88 -2.48
CA SER A 389 11.31 -6.15 -3.69
C SER A 389 10.20 -5.99 -4.73
N ILE A 390 9.34 -7.00 -4.91
CA ILE A 390 8.22 -6.93 -5.84
C ILE A 390 7.15 -5.90 -5.44
N MET A 391 7.04 -5.59 -4.14
CA MET A 391 6.14 -4.57 -3.60
C MET A 391 6.72 -3.16 -3.64
N SER A 392 7.86 -2.94 -4.32
CA SER A 392 8.56 -1.66 -4.30
C SER A 392 7.71 -0.45 -4.74
N LEU A 393 6.65 -0.64 -5.53
CA LEU A 393 5.72 0.42 -5.91
C LEU A 393 4.48 0.52 -5.01
N SER A 394 4.17 -0.49 -4.22
CA SER A 394 2.99 -0.59 -3.33
C SER A 394 3.33 -0.69 -1.84
N GLN A 395 4.56 -0.32 -1.47
CA GLN A 395 5.07 -0.30 -0.09
C GLN A 395 4.10 0.32 0.92
N GLY A 396 4.06 -0.25 2.12
CA GLY A 396 3.34 0.31 3.25
C GLY A 396 2.49 -0.66 4.05
N GLU A 397 2.48 -1.95 3.71
CA GLU A 397 1.64 -2.92 4.41
C GLU A 397 2.27 -3.32 5.74
N CYS A 398 3.56 -3.69 5.75
CA CYS A 398 4.31 -3.97 6.97
C CYS A 398 4.54 -2.67 7.74
N GLU A 399 3.68 -2.41 8.74
CA GLU A 399 3.68 -1.17 9.53
C GLU A 399 3.91 -1.47 11.01
N ILE A 400 4.74 -0.63 11.64
CA ILE A 400 4.89 -0.52 13.09
C ILE A 400 4.72 0.95 13.43
N SER A 401 3.53 1.37 13.86
CA SER A 401 3.24 2.76 14.21
C SER A 401 2.38 2.88 15.45
N ASP A 402 2.12 4.12 15.86
CA ASP A 402 1.23 4.40 16.98
C ASP A 402 -0.25 4.24 16.60
N ASP A 403 -0.59 4.03 15.33
CA ASP A 403 -1.96 3.83 14.87
C ASP A 403 -2.22 2.40 14.36
N TYR A 404 -1.20 1.67 13.92
CA TYR A 404 -1.35 0.31 13.40
C TYR A 404 -0.07 -0.51 13.50
N ILE A 405 -0.23 -1.82 13.71
CA ILE A 405 0.84 -2.81 13.57
C ILE A 405 0.34 -3.95 12.68
N TYR A 406 1.13 -4.31 11.69
CA TYR A 406 1.00 -5.55 10.94
C TYR A 406 2.37 -6.21 10.81
N LEU A 407 2.51 -7.40 11.39
CA LEU A 407 3.72 -8.22 11.33
C LEU A 407 3.33 -9.66 11.02
N ALA A 408 3.69 -10.15 9.84
CA ALA A 408 3.44 -11.52 9.42
C ALA A 408 4.74 -12.33 9.47
N HIS A 409 4.67 -13.53 10.07
CA HIS A 409 5.72 -14.53 9.95
C HIS A 409 7.11 -14.00 10.36
N GLN A 410 8.04 -13.93 9.42
CA GLN A 410 9.43 -13.48 9.60
C GLN A 410 9.55 -12.02 10.05
N ASP A 411 8.50 -11.22 9.84
CA ASP A 411 8.41 -9.85 10.33
C ASP A 411 8.24 -9.79 11.85
N PHE A 412 7.70 -10.85 12.46
CA PHE A 412 7.52 -10.91 13.90
C PHE A 412 8.73 -11.55 14.59
N SER A 413 9.17 -12.71 14.12
CA SER A 413 10.27 -13.47 14.73
C SER A 413 11.01 -14.36 13.75
N PRO A 414 12.27 -14.74 14.06
CA PRO A 414 12.95 -15.76 13.27
C PRO A 414 12.13 -17.06 13.25
N MET A 415 12.13 -17.74 12.13
CA MET A 415 11.35 -18.94 11.88
C MET A 415 12.27 -20.15 11.75
N PRO A 416 11.99 -21.27 12.43
CA PRO A 416 12.65 -22.55 12.17
C PRO A 416 12.61 -22.90 10.68
N ARG A 417 13.77 -23.14 10.05
CA ARG A 417 13.88 -23.47 8.62
C ARG A 417 14.14 -24.96 8.39
N ASP A 418 15.29 -25.44 8.83
CA ASP A 418 15.82 -26.78 8.50
C ASP A 418 15.48 -27.84 9.56
N PHE A 419 14.46 -27.63 10.37
CA PHE A 419 14.10 -28.54 11.46
C PHE A 419 13.17 -29.64 10.96
N VAL A 420 13.35 -30.86 11.48
CA VAL A 420 12.34 -31.92 11.34
C VAL A 420 11.24 -31.70 12.37
N GLU A 421 9.98 -31.67 11.93
CA GLU A 421 8.84 -31.74 12.85
C GLU A 421 8.81 -33.14 13.48
N SER A 422 9.13 -33.24 14.77
CA SER A 422 9.21 -34.52 15.48
C SER A 422 7.86 -35.06 15.95
N THR A 423 6.81 -34.22 15.92
CA THR A 423 5.48 -34.53 16.45
C THR A 423 4.37 -34.13 15.47
N MET A 424 3.26 -34.89 15.49
CA MET A 424 2.03 -34.49 14.79
C MET A 424 1.38 -33.25 15.40
N GLU A 425 1.63 -32.97 16.69
CA GLU A 425 1.17 -31.76 17.36
C GLU A 425 2.13 -30.60 17.11
N ARG A 426 1.56 -29.43 16.79
CA ARG A 426 2.33 -28.20 16.55
C ARG A 426 2.88 -27.65 17.86
N ALA A 427 4.16 -27.27 17.87
CA ALA A 427 4.80 -26.70 19.05
C ALA A 427 4.07 -25.43 19.56
N PRO A 428 3.92 -25.24 20.88
CA PRO A 428 3.41 -23.99 21.43
C PRO A 428 4.30 -22.79 21.07
N PHE A 429 3.66 -21.70 20.66
CA PHE A 429 4.27 -20.41 20.39
C PHE A 429 3.67 -19.37 21.35
N THR A 430 4.49 -18.75 22.19
CA THR A 430 4.07 -17.70 23.12
C THR A 430 4.80 -16.39 22.80
N ALA A 431 4.12 -15.26 22.84
CA ALA A 431 4.79 -13.97 22.71
C ALA A 431 4.28 -12.94 23.70
N LYS A 432 5.15 -12.01 24.09
CA LYS A 432 4.82 -10.83 24.88
C LYS A 432 5.07 -9.60 24.03
N ILE A 433 4.11 -8.67 24.02
CA ILE A 433 4.26 -7.39 23.32
C ILE A 433 3.64 -6.27 24.14
N THR A 434 4.34 -5.15 24.30
CA THR A 434 3.80 -3.96 24.99
C THR A 434 3.28 -2.96 23.97
N LEU A 435 1.99 -2.64 24.06
CA LEU A 435 1.30 -1.75 23.13
C LEU A 435 0.61 -0.60 23.89
N PRO A 436 0.38 0.57 23.27
CA PRO A 436 -0.42 1.63 23.86
C PRO A 436 -1.83 1.16 24.20
N ASP A 437 -2.46 1.71 25.23
CA ASP A 437 -3.79 1.26 25.70
C ASP A 437 -4.90 1.37 24.65
N LYS A 438 -4.72 2.22 23.62
CA LYS A 438 -5.66 2.34 22.50
C LYS A 438 -5.55 1.19 21.47
N MET A 439 -4.52 0.35 21.56
CA MET A 439 -4.30 -0.73 20.60
C MET A 439 -4.68 -2.09 21.19
N THR A 440 -5.55 -2.78 20.46
CA THR A 440 -5.90 -4.17 20.73
C THR A 440 -5.18 -5.06 19.72
N PRO A 441 -4.31 -5.99 20.15
CA PRO A 441 -3.73 -6.97 19.25
C PRO A 441 -4.72 -8.08 18.93
N VAL A 442 -4.66 -8.57 17.69
CA VAL A 442 -5.47 -9.68 17.16
C VAL A 442 -4.54 -10.61 16.39
N LEU A 443 -4.61 -11.91 16.68
CA LEU A 443 -3.88 -12.93 15.94
C LEU A 443 -4.71 -13.43 14.77
N PHE A 444 -4.08 -13.61 13.61
CA PHE A 444 -4.70 -14.38 12.54
C PHE A 444 -4.68 -15.87 12.90
N GLY A 445 -5.86 -16.48 12.89
CA GLY A 445 -6.11 -17.88 13.25
C GLY A 445 -6.59 -18.06 14.69
N THR A 446 -6.55 -19.29 15.23
CA THR A 446 -7.17 -19.66 16.52
C THR A 446 -6.37 -19.33 17.80
N GLY A 447 -5.31 -18.52 17.70
CA GLY A 447 -4.51 -18.15 18.87
C GLY A 447 -5.31 -17.38 19.93
N THR A 448 -4.83 -17.30 21.16
CA THR A 448 -5.43 -16.49 22.23
C THR A 448 -4.61 -15.26 22.53
N VAL A 449 -5.29 -14.17 22.88
CA VAL A 449 -4.69 -12.89 23.27
C VAL A 449 -5.19 -12.53 24.65
N LYS A 450 -4.28 -12.26 25.59
CA LYS A 450 -4.61 -11.92 26.98
C LYS A 450 -3.89 -10.64 27.39
N ALA A 451 -4.63 -9.71 27.97
CA ALA A 451 -4.03 -8.54 28.62
C ALA A 451 -3.30 -8.99 29.90
N GLY A 452 -2.05 -8.56 30.04
CA GLY A 452 -1.20 -8.76 31.19
C GLY A 452 -1.14 -7.51 32.07
N GLU A 453 0.07 -7.12 32.48
CA GLU A 453 0.28 -5.91 33.28
C GLU A 453 0.08 -4.65 32.42
N SER A 454 -0.66 -3.68 32.95
CA SER A 454 -0.78 -2.34 32.40
C SER A 454 0.04 -1.37 33.24
N ASP A 455 0.89 -0.58 32.59
CA ASP A 455 1.58 0.58 33.17
C ASP A 455 1.07 1.84 32.48
N ALA A 456 1.12 3.01 33.12
CA ALA A 456 0.40 4.21 32.72
C ALA A 456 0.53 4.55 31.20
N GLY A 457 -0.47 4.17 30.40
CA GLY A 457 -0.56 4.44 28.96
C GLY A 457 -0.19 3.26 28.04
N SER A 458 0.20 2.10 28.57
CA SER A 458 0.51 0.90 27.79
C SER A 458 0.12 -0.39 28.51
N THR A 459 -0.31 -1.37 27.73
CA THR A 459 -0.66 -2.71 28.20
C THR A 459 0.29 -3.73 27.59
N GLN A 460 0.85 -4.61 28.44
CA GLN A 460 1.56 -5.79 27.98
C GLN A 460 0.55 -6.87 27.62
N TRP A 461 0.66 -7.43 26.42
CA TRP A 461 -0.19 -8.47 25.90
C TRP A 461 0.57 -9.79 25.84
N LEU A 462 -0.08 -10.87 26.24
CA LEU A 462 0.38 -12.24 26.09
C LEU A 462 -0.38 -12.87 24.92
N LEU A 463 0.36 -13.24 23.89
CA LEU A 463 -0.11 -13.90 22.68
C LEU A 463 0.24 -15.40 22.80
N GLN A 464 -0.71 -16.29 22.53
CA GLN A 464 -0.47 -17.73 22.59
C GLN A 464 -1.06 -18.39 21.34
N THR A 465 -0.26 -19.14 20.60
CA THR A 465 -0.69 -19.93 19.44
C THR A 465 0.16 -21.18 19.31
N SER A 466 0.11 -21.87 18.18
CA SER A 466 0.94 -23.04 17.88
C SER A 466 1.50 -22.99 16.47
N GLY A 467 2.66 -23.62 16.29
CA GLY A 467 3.43 -23.67 15.05
C GLY A 467 4.73 -22.89 15.12
N TRP A 468 5.33 -22.64 13.97
CA TRP A 468 6.63 -22.00 13.80
C TRP A 468 6.58 -20.47 13.70
N SER A 469 5.39 -19.87 13.59
CA SER A 469 5.21 -18.41 13.49
C SER A 469 3.79 -17.96 13.86
N LEU A 470 3.58 -16.65 13.85
CA LEU A 470 2.28 -15.99 13.96
C LEU A 470 2.12 -14.87 12.94
N ILE A 471 0.89 -14.39 12.77
CA ILE A 471 0.58 -13.13 12.09
C ILE A 471 -0.17 -12.26 13.09
N LEU A 472 0.33 -11.04 13.29
CA LEU A 472 -0.17 -10.09 14.27
C LEU A 472 -0.73 -8.85 13.58
N TYR A 473 -1.97 -8.52 13.94
CA TYR A 473 -2.56 -7.21 13.73
C TYR A 473 -2.67 -6.48 15.06
N ALA A 474 -2.48 -5.17 15.10
CA ALA A 474 -2.89 -4.36 16.24
C ALA A 474 -3.35 -2.98 15.79
N GLY A 475 -4.47 -2.53 16.32
CA GLY A 475 -5.08 -1.24 15.98
C GLY A 475 -6.11 -0.83 17.02
N ASP A 476 -6.73 0.32 16.81
CA ASP A 476 -7.87 0.79 17.62
C ASP A 476 -9.13 0.03 17.22
N TYR A 477 -9.18 -1.24 17.61
CA TYR A 477 -10.25 -2.17 17.26
C TYR A 477 -11.40 -2.15 18.26
N VAL A 478 -12.61 -2.29 17.73
CA VAL A 478 -13.80 -2.74 18.43
C VAL A 478 -14.03 -4.21 18.06
N SER A 479 -14.37 -5.02 19.06
CA SER A 479 -14.69 -6.43 18.87
C SER A 479 -16.16 -6.72 19.16
N GLU A 480 -16.82 -7.47 18.29
CA GLU A 480 -18.14 -8.05 18.52
C GLU A 480 -18.07 -9.58 18.52
N GLN A 481 -18.82 -10.18 19.45
CA GLN A 481 -18.95 -11.63 19.59
C GLN A 481 -20.33 -12.02 19.07
N ILE A 482 -20.36 -12.94 18.09
CA ILE A 482 -21.56 -13.29 17.34
C ILE A 482 -21.68 -14.80 17.30
N GLU A 483 -22.75 -15.33 17.89
CA GLU A 483 -23.11 -16.75 17.78
C GLU A 483 -24.01 -16.92 16.56
N ALA A 484 -23.52 -17.61 15.54
CA ALA A 484 -24.24 -17.84 14.29
C ALA A 484 -23.87 -19.20 13.68
N ALA A 485 -24.86 -19.93 13.15
CA ALA A 485 -24.66 -21.26 12.56
C ALA A 485 -23.92 -22.28 13.48
N GLY A 486 -24.03 -22.12 14.80
CA GLY A 486 -23.34 -22.96 15.79
C GLY A 486 -21.85 -22.64 15.96
N LEU A 487 -21.41 -21.47 15.50
CA LEU A 487 -20.04 -20.98 15.57
C LEU A 487 -19.99 -19.67 16.36
N ASP A 488 -18.90 -19.49 17.11
CA ASP A 488 -18.55 -18.20 17.70
C ASP A 488 -17.68 -17.43 16.70
N VAL A 489 -18.20 -16.29 16.23
CA VAL A 489 -17.52 -15.38 15.31
C VAL A 489 -17.08 -14.13 16.08
N GLU A 490 -15.77 -13.92 16.14
CA GLU A 490 -15.18 -12.70 16.68
C GLU A 490 -14.93 -11.71 15.53
N PHE A 491 -15.70 -10.63 15.48
CA PHE A 491 -15.59 -9.62 14.45
C PHE A 491 -14.85 -8.38 14.97
N TYR A 492 -13.74 -8.03 14.32
CA TYR A 492 -12.86 -6.93 14.67
C TYR A 492 -12.87 -5.86 13.58
N TYR A 493 -13.22 -4.64 13.95
CA TYR A 493 -13.26 -3.49 13.03
C TYR A 493 -12.77 -2.22 13.71
N SER A 494 -12.35 -1.23 12.93
CA SER A 494 -11.84 0.05 13.41
C SER A 494 -12.88 0.79 14.25
N ALA A 495 -12.46 1.35 15.38
CA ALA A 495 -13.33 2.16 16.25
C ALA A 495 -13.97 3.36 15.53
N LYS A 496 -13.39 3.80 14.40
CA LYS A 496 -13.96 4.87 13.57
C LYS A 496 -15.24 4.45 12.85
N HIS A 497 -15.39 3.17 12.54
CA HIS A 497 -16.57 2.63 11.87
C HIS A 497 -17.72 2.30 12.81
N ARG A 498 -17.56 2.50 14.13
CA ARG A 498 -18.61 2.18 15.13
C ARG A 498 -19.98 2.69 14.73
N LYS A 499 -20.08 3.95 14.33
CA LYS A 499 -21.36 4.55 13.94
C LYS A 499 -21.96 3.86 12.72
N VAL A 500 -21.13 3.57 11.71
CA VAL A 500 -21.55 2.91 10.46
C VAL A 500 -21.99 1.47 10.74
N MET A 501 -21.25 0.74 11.59
CA MET A 501 -21.58 -0.63 12.00
C MET A 501 -22.90 -0.69 12.80
N GLU A 502 -23.15 0.30 13.66
CA GLU A 502 -24.42 0.44 14.38
C GLU A 502 -25.59 0.74 13.41
N GLU A 503 -25.40 1.64 12.44
CA GLU A 503 -26.40 1.96 11.42
C GLU A 503 -26.71 0.78 10.50
N CYS A 504 -25.72 -0.06 10.20
CA CYS A 504 -25.88 -1.27 9.38
C CYS A 504 -26.35 -2.50 10.18
N ASN A 505 -26.57 -2.38 11.50
CA ASN A 505 -26.90 -3.48 12.39
C ASN A 505 -25.97 -4.70 12.17
N VAL A 506 -24.65 -4.46 12.15
CA VAL A 506 -23.66 -5.44 11.66
C VAL A 506 -23.77 -6.81 12.33
N ARG A 507 -24.14 -6.85 13.62
CA ARG A 507 -24.34 -8.10 14.37
C ARG A 507 -25.41 -8.99 13.75
N GLU A 508 -26.58 -8.41 13.48
CA GLU A 508 -27.68 -9.16 12.90
C GLU A 508 -27.37 -9.53 11.46
N THR A 509 -26.75 -8.62 10.70
CA THR A 509 -26.31 -8.87 9.32
C THR A 509 -25.33 -10.05 9.24
N LEU A 510 -24.29 -10.06 10.08
CA LEU A 510 -23.34 -11.17 10.18
C LEU A 510 -24.05 -12.48 10.53
N LYS A 511 -24.93 -12.45 11.52
CA LYS A 511 -25.70 -13.63 11.92
C LYS A 511 -26.52 -14.20 10.76
N GLN A 512 -27.27 -13.35 10.07
CA GLN A 512 -28.11 -13.75 8.93
C GLN A 512 -27.28 -14.33 7.79
N VAL A 513 -26.15 -13.71 7.44
CA VAL A 513 -25.26 -14.21 6.38
C VAL A 513 -24.70 -15.59 6.75
N PHE A 514 -24.19 -15.76 7.97
CA PHE A 514 -23.61 -17.03 8.41
C PHE A 514 -24.66 -18.14 8.48
N GLU A 515 -25.85 -17.87 9.04
CA GLU A 515 -26.96 -18.83 9.08
C GLU A 515 -27.41 -19.22 7.68
N TYR A 516 -27.56 -18.25 6.78
CA TYR A 516 -27.98 -18.47 5.40
C TYR A 516 -26.94 -19.28 4.61
N CYS A 517 -25.70 -18.80 4.51
CA CYS A 517 -24.71 -19.44 3.66
C CYS A 517 -24.30 -20.83 4.19
N THR A 518 -24.22 -21.00 5.52
CA THR A 518 -23.92 -22.32 6.12
C THR A 518 -25.04 -23.33 5.85
N SER A 519 -26.30 -22.91 5.93
CA SER A 519 -27.43 -23.83 5.73
C SER A 519 -27.70 -24.15 4.26
N HIS A 520 -27.48 -23.20 3.35
CA HIS A 520 -27.74 -23.38 1.92
C HIS A 520 -26.56 -23.99 1.17
N TYR A 521 -25.32 -23.64 1.51
CA TYR A 521 -24.14 -24.05 0.75
C TYR A 521 -23.24 -25.01 1.53
N GLY A 522 -22.99 -24.72 2.80
CA GLY A 522 -22.15 -25.52 3.69
C GLY A 522 -21.20 -24.68 4.53
N PRO A 523 -20.56 -25.28 5.54
CA PRO A 523 -19.61 -24.57 6.41
C PRO A 523 -18.32 -24.21 5.65
N LEU A 524 -17.71 -23.07 5.99
CA LEU A 524 -16.40 -22.69 5.47
C LEU A 524 -15.33 -23.71 5.88
N SER A 525 -14.41 -24.02 4.96
CA SER A 525 -13.34 -25.01 5.15
C SER A 525 -12.27 -24.58 6.16
N PHE A 526 -12.18 -23.28 6.45
CA PHE A 526 -11.14 -22.67 7.28
C PHE A 526 -11.63 -22.26 8.68
N TYR A 527 -12.79 -22.73 9.13
CA TYR A 527 -13.19 -22.55 10.53
C TYR A 527 -12.17 -23.17 11.49
N GLY A 528 -12.00 -22.53 12.65
CA GLY A 528 -11.28 -23.12 13.77
C GLY A 528 -12.17 -24.12 14.52
N GLU A 529 -11.57 -24.91 15.40
CA GLU A 529 -12.31 -25.90 16.22
C GLU A 529 -13.39 -25.26 17.10
N GLU A 530 -13.15 -24.03 17.58
CA GLU A 530 -14.03 -23.32 18.52
C GLU A 530 -14.70 -22.08 17.91
N GLY A 531 -14.42 -21.72 16.64
CA GLY A 531 -14.97 -20.51 16.03
C GLY A 531 -14.10 -19.90 14.93
N MET A 532 -14.35 -18.63 14.63
CA MET A 532 -13.63 -17.87 13.59
C MET A 532 -13.44 -16.40 13.95
N ARG A 533 -12.37 -15.78 13.44
CA ARG A 533 -12.19 -14.31 13.46
C ARG A 533 -12.42 -13.68 12.09
N LEU A 534 -13.12 -12.56 12.06
CA LEU A 534 -13.20 -11.66 10.90
C LEU A 534 -12.54 -10.33 11.28
N ILE A 535 -11.53 -9.91 10.53
CA ILE A 535 -10.65 -8.80 10.93
C ILE A 535 -10.55 -7.76 9.80
N GLU A 536 -10.91 -6.52 10.10
CA GLU A 536 -10.63 -5.38 9.22
C GLU A 536 -9.12 -5.05 9.21
N ILE A 537 -8.57 -4.80 8.04
CA ILE A 537 -7.15 -4.47 7.84
C ILE A 537 -6.95 -3.20 7.01
N GLY A 538 -5.80 -2.52 7.21
CA GLY A 538 -5.47 -1.23 6.59
C GLY A 538 -4.99 -1.32 5.13
N THR A 539 -5.77 -2.00 4.29
CA THR A 539 -5.55 -2.13 2.83
C THR A 539 -6.87 -2.02 2.07
N VAL A 540 -6.80 -1.96 0.73
CA VAL A 540 -7.97 -1.91 -0.18
C VAL A 540 -8.08 -3.21 -0.96
N GLY A 541 -9.31 -3.68 -1.12
CA GLY A 541 -9.62 -4.84 -1.95
C GLY A 541 -9.71 -6.14 -1.17
N GLY A 542 -9.46 -7.25 -1.87
CA GLY A 542 -9.71 -8.60 -1.38
C GLY A 542 -9.02 -8.96 -0.06
N GLY A 543 -9.50 -10.05 0.55
CA GLY A 543 -8.99 -10.59 1.79
C GLY A 543 -8.14 -11.85 1.60
N TYR A 544 -7.76 -12.45 2.72
CA TYR A 544 -7.29 -13.83 2.77
C TYR A 544 -7.84 -14.55 3.98
N ALA A 545 -8.00 -15.86 3.90
CA ALA A 545 -8.60 -16.67 4.94
C ALA A 545 -7.81 -17.96 5.19
N GLY A 546 -7.87 -18.46 6.41
CA GLY A 546 -7.18 -19.68 6.82
C GLY A 546 -7.10 -19.82 8.33
N ARG A 547 -6.93 -21.07 8.80
CA ARG A 547 -6.59 -21.40 10.19
C ARG A 547 -7.53 -20.79 11.26
N GLY A 548 -8.82 -20.58 10.96
CA GLY A 548 -9.80 -19.99 11.87
C GLY A 548 -9.92 -18.47 11.80
N ALA A 549 -9.40 -17.81 10.76
CA ALA A 549 -9.60 -16.38 10.56
C ALA A 549 -9.73 -15.99 9.09
N SER A 550 -10.30 -14.81 8.84
CA SER A 550 -10.29 -14.11 7.57
C SER A 550 -10.13 -12.61 7.78
N VAL A 551 -9.56 -11.93 6.79
CA VAL A 551 -9.36 -10.49 6.80
C VAL A 551 -10.13 -9.80 5.67
N MET A 552 -10.51 -8.54 5.89
CA MET A 552 -11.23 -7.70 4.92
C MET A 552 -10.59 -6.32 4.85
N GLY A 553 -10.42 -5.77 3.65
CA GLY A 553 -9.92 -4.40 3.47
C GLY A 553 -10.85 -3.35 4.08
N GLU A 554 -10.30 -2.23 4.55
CA GLU A 554 -11.08 -1.16 5.19
C GLU A 554 -12.09 -0.49 4.23
N ASP A 555 -11.89 -0.62 2.91
CA ASP A 555 -12.82 -0.13 1.90
C ASP A 555 -14.20 -0.80 1.98
N SER A 556 -14.25 -2.05 2.48
CA SER A 556 -15.48 -2.80 2.76
C SER A 556 -16.33 -2.17 3.87
N PHE A 557 -15.74 -1.30 4.70
CA PHE A 557 -16.39 -0.69 5.86
C PHE A 557 -16.65 0.81 5.68
N SER A 558 -16.17 1.38 4.56
CA SER A 558 -16.30 2.80 4.27
C SER A 558 -17.76 3.24 4.04
N GLU A 559 -18.10 4.47 4.46
CA GLU A 559 -19.45 5.01 4.29
C GLU A 559 -19.86 5.17 2.81
N GLU A 560 -18.88 5.41 1.93
CA GLU A 560 -19.12 5.50 0.49
C GLU A 560 -19.33 4.10 -0.12
N GLY A 561 -18.50 3.11 0.26
CA GLY A 561 -18.62 1.74 -0.20
C GLY A 561 -19.97 1.12 0.15
N LEU A 562 -20.49 1.39 1.35
CA LEU A 562 -21.78 0.89 1.83
C LEU A 562 -23.01 1.54 1.18
N LYS A 563 -22.82 2.40 0.17
CA LYS A 563 -23.89 3.02 -0.62
C LYS A 563 -23.91 2.56 -2.07
N ASP A 564 -23.13 1.52 -2.43
CA ASP A 564 -23.09 0.98 -3.78
C ASP A 564 -24.38 0.23 -4.15
N PRO A 565 -25.21 0.78 -5.06
CA PRO A 565 -26.49 0.17 -5.44
C PRO A 565 -26.32 -1.13 -6.25
N LEU A 566 -25.12 -1.44 -6.74
CA LEU A 566 -24.86 -2.71 -7.44
C LEU A 566 -24.67 -3.88 -6.46
N LYS A 567 -24.32 -3.59 -5.21
CA LYS A 567 -24.08 -4.57 -4.15
C LYS A 567 -25.31 -4.78 -3.26
N GLY A 568 -26.13 -3.74 -3.06
CA GLY A 568 -27.37 -3.82 -2.31
C GLY A 568 -28.15 -2.50 -2.25
N ALA A 569 -29.39 -2.55 -1.78
CA ALA A 569 -30.28 -1.39 -1.70
C ALA A 569 -29.95 -0.44 -0.54
N GLY A 570 -29.16 -0.89 0.44
CA GLY A 570 -28.74 -0.12 1.60
C GLY A 570 -27.50 -0.71 2.28
N GLY A 571 -26.94 0.02 3.25
CA GLY A 571 -25.63 -0.32 3.85
C GLY A 571 -25.55 -1.68 4.53
N SER A 572 -26.62 -2.15 5.17
CA SER A 572 -26.65 -3.50 5.74
C SER A 572 -26.58 -4.59 4.65
N GLU A 573 -27.17 -4.34 3.48
CA GLU A 573 -27.16 -5.30 2.37
C GLU A 573 -25.81 -5.32 1.66
N VAL A 574 -25.17 -4.15 1.52
CA VAL A 574 -23.79 -4.08 1.02
C VAL A 574 -22.83 -4.75 2.00
N MET A 575 -22.99 -4.53 3.31
CA MET A 575 -22.21 -5.25 4.32
C MET A 575 -22.43 -6.77 4.23
N ALA A 576 -23.67 -7.22 4.01
CA ALA A 576 -23.96 -8.63 3.79
C ALA A 576 -23.22 -9.17 2.56
N HIS A 577 -23.20 -8.43 1.45
CA HIS A 577 -22.43 -8.76 0.24
C HIS A 577 -20.94 -8.94 0.56
N GLU A 578 -20.31 -8.00 1.28
CA GLU A 578 -18.89 -8.11 1.62
C GLU A 578 -18.58 -9.32 2.53
N ILE A 579 -19.50 -9.67 3.43
CA ILE A 579 -19.36 -10.88 4.27
C ILE A 579 -19.58 -12.15 3.43
N ILE A 580 -20.50 -12.16 2.46
CA ILE A 580 -20.76 -13.34 1.62
C ILE A 580 -19.51 -13.73 0.81
N HIS A 581 -18.59 -12.81 0.53
CA HIS A 581 -17.29 -13.16 -0.06
C HIS A 581 -16.47 -14.18 0.74
N GLN A 582 -16.78 -14.36 2.03
CA GLN A 582 -16.20 -15.45 2.82
C GLN A 582 -16.49 -16.83 2.19
N TRP A 583 -17.66 -17.03 1.58
CA TRP A 583 -17.99 -18.24 0.81
C TRP A 583 -17.48 -18.13 -0.64
N TRP A 584 -17.82 -17.05 -1.32
CA TRP A 584 -17.51 -16.86 -2.74
C TRP A 584 -16.36 -15.86 -2.92
N GLY A 585 -15.16 -16.39 -3.12
CA GLY A 585 -13.93 -15.60 -3.27
C GLY A 585 -12.85 -15.95 -2.26
N LEU A 586 -13.19 -16.51 -1.09
CA LEU A 586 -12.21 -17.04 -0.12
C LEU A 586 -12.45 -18.52 0.19
N GLY A 587 -13.69 -18.92 0.45
CA GLY A 587 -14.07 -20.33 0.62
C GLY A 587 -13.87 -21.14 -0.65
N ASN A 588 -14.36 -20.60 -1.78
CA ASN A 588 -14.04 -21.07 -3.13
C ASN A 588 -13.50 -19.92 -3.97
N MET A 589 -12.27 -20.09 -4.47
CA MET A 589 -11.67 -19.19 -5.45
C MET A 589 -12.31 -19.41 -6.83
N ILE A 590 -12.47 -18.36 -7.62
CA ILE A 590 -13.13 -18.43 -8.93
C ILE A 590 -12.13 -18.07 -10.03
N GLU A 591 -12.08 -18.88 -11.08
CA GLU A 591 -11.26 -18.59 -12.26
C GLU A 591 -11.94 -17.47 -13.06
N SER A 592 -11.23 -16.37 -13.29
CA SER A 592 -11.64 -15.37 -14.26
C SER A 592 -10.73 -15.48 -15.48
N SER A 593 -11.31 -15.81 -16.64
CA SER A 593 -10.54 -16.02 -17.88
C SER A 593 -9.99 -14.71 -18.47
N SER A 594 -10.56 -13.57 -18.08
CA SER A 594 -10.09 -12.23 -18.42
C SER A 594 -10.76 -11.18 -17.54
N ALA A 595 -10.21 -9.96 -17.50
CA ALA A 595 -10.86 -8.83 -16.82
C ALA A 595 -12.28 -8.54 -17.31
N SER A 596 -12.65 -8.99 -18.52
CA SER A 596 -13.99 -8.83 -19.08
C SER A 596 -14.93 -10.01 -18.80
N ASP A 597 -14.45 -11.09 -18.20
CA ASP A 597 -15.25 -12.28 -17.94
C ASP A 597 -16.35 -11.96 -16.91
N PRO A 598 -17.64 -12.22 -17.23
CA PRO A 598 -18.69 -12.07 -16.24
C PRO A 598 -18.54 -13.08 -15.10
N TRP A 599 -17.93 -14.26 -15.31
CA TRP A 599 -17.78 -15.26 -14.26
C TRP A 599 -16.76 -14.79 -13.23
N SER A 600 -17.23 -14.57 -12.01
CA SER A 600 -16.45 -14.00 -10.92
C SER A 600 -17.08 -14.31 -9.56
N SER A 601 -16.31 -14.10 -8.49
CA SER A 601 -16.83 -14.08 -7.11
C SER A 601 -17.98 -13.11 -6.94
N GLU A 602 -17.86 -11.91 -7.51
CA GLU A 602 -18.92 -10.89 -7.47
C GLU A 602 -20.25 -11.42 -8.01
N GLY A 603 -20.25 -12.15 -9.12
CA GLY A 603 -21.49 -12.68 -9.68
C GLY A 603 -22.23 -13.63 -8.74
N LEU A 604 -21.51 -14.53 -8.07
CA LEU A 604 -22.07 -15.47 -7.10
C LEU A 604 -22.42 -14.78 -5.77
N THR A 605 -21.61 -13.82 -5.32
CA THR A 605 -21.87 -13.01 -4.13
C THR A 605 -23.14 -12.19 -4.33
N VAL A 606 -23.26 -11.43 -5.42
CA VAL A 606 -24.47 -10.63 -5.73
C VAL A 606 -25.71 -11.52 -5.81
N TYR A 607 -25.62 -12.67 -6.48
CA TYR A 607 -26.73 -13.62 -6.54
C TYR A 607 -27.12 -14.13 -5.15
N THR A 608 -26.15 -14.48 -4.31
CA THR A 608 -26.38 -14.93 -2.94
C THR A 608 -26.98 -13.83 -2.07
N THR A 609 -26.49 -12.60 -2.18
CA THR A 609 -27.06 -11.42 -1.48
C THR A 609 -28.53 -11.24 -1.87
N TYR A 610 -28.84 -11.33 -3.17
CA TYR A 610 -30.21 -11.31 -3.67
C TYR A 610 -31.08 -12.42 -3.05
N ARG A 611 -30.58 -13.65 -2.98
CA ARG A 611 -31.31 -14.79 -2.42
C ARG A 611 -31.61 -14.58 -0.92
N LEU A 612 -30.63 -14.11 -0.16
CA LEU A 612 -30.78 -13.74 1.25
C LEU A 612 -31.83 -12.63 1.41
N MET A 613 -31.70 -11.52 0.68
CA MET A 613 -32.66 -10.41 0.79
C MET A 613 -34.06 -10.78 0.33
N LYS A 614 -34.19 -11.71 -0.62
CA LYS A 614 -35.48 -12.27 -1.02
C LYS A 614 -36.15 -13.06 0.09
N GLU A 615 -35.40 -13.81 0.88
CA GLU A 615 -35.94 -14.54 2.03
C GLU A 615 -36.35 -13.59 3.15
N LEU A 616 -35.53 -12.56 3.43
CA LEU A 616 -35.79 -11.60 4.50
C LEU A 616 -36.92 -10.61 4.19
N HIS A 617 -37.01 -10.14 2.94
CA HIS A 617 -37.90 -9.03 2.55
C HIS A 617 -38.97 -9.40 1.51
N GLY A 618 -38.89 -10.60 0.94
CA GLY A 618 -39.86 -11.12 -0.02
C GLY A 618 -39.52 -10.84 -1.49
N ALA A 619 -40.25 -11.51 -2.38
CA ALA A 619 -39.97 -11.53 -3.81
C ALA A 619 -40.12 -10.17 -4.52
N ASP A 620 -41.11 -9.36 -4.12
CA ASP A 620 -41.34 -8.05 -4.74
C ASP A 620 -40.20 -7.06 -4.41
N TYR A 621 -39.66 -7.14 -3.19
CA TYR A 621 -38.49 -6.36 -2.77
C TYR A 621 -37.27 -6.74 -3.61
N ALA A 622 -36.92 -8.03 -3.61
CA ALA A 622 -35.76 -8.53 -4.31
C ALA A 622 -35.84 -8.30 -5.83
N ARG A 623 -37.04 -8.33 -6.41
CA ARG A 623 -37.24 -7.94 -7.81
C ARG A 623 -36.89 -6.48 -8.04
N THR A 624 -37.48 -5.58 -7.24
CA THR A 624 -37.37 -4.12 -7.43
C THR A 624 -35.94 -3.63 -7.25
N TYR A 625 -35.24 -4.15 -6.24
CA TYR A 625 -33.93 -3.61 -5.83
C TYR A 625 -32.73 -4.38 -6.39
N TYR A 626 -32.93 -5.58 -6.93
CA TYR A 626 -31.86 -6.37 -7.53
C TYR A 626 -32.14 -6.68 -9.00
N VAL A 627 -33.16 -7.49 -9.30
CA VAL A 627 -33.38 -8.00 -10.67
C VAL A 627 -33.65 -6.88 -11.68
N ASP A 628 -34.52 -5.93 -11.33
CA ASP A 628 -34.85 -4.80 -12.21
C ASP A 628 -33.64 -3.85 -12.37
N VAL A 629 -32.80 -3.71 -11.33
CA VAL A 629 -31.54 -2.94 -11.39
C VAL A 629 -30.55 -3.61 -12.33
N TRP A 630 -30.31 -4.92 -12.17
CA TRP A 630 -29.39 -5.67 -13.03
C TRP A 630 -29.83 -5.63 -14.48
N GLN A 631 -31.13 -5.84 -14.75
CA GLN A 631 -31.67 -5.82 -16.11
C GLN A 631 -31.45 -4.45 -16.75
N SER A 632 -31.76 -3.36 -16.03
CA SER A 632 -31.54 -1.99 -16.50
C SER A 632 -30.07 -1.71 -16.86
N GLN A 633 -29.12 -2.15 -16.01
CA GLN A 633 -27.70 -1.97 -16.26
C GLN A 633 -27.20 -2.82 -17.44
N VAL A 634 -27.67 -4.06 -17.56
CA VAL A 634 -27.31 -4.96 -18.67
C VAL A 634 -27.89 -4.46 -20.00
N ASP A 635 -29.13 -3.97 -20.00
CA ASP A 635 -29.75 -3.35 -21.17
C ASP A 635 -28.92 -2.13 -21.62
N ALA A 636 -28.52 -1.27 -20.68
CA ALA A 636 -27.65 -0.13 -20.96
C ALA A 636 -26.28 -0.56 -21.51
N TYR A 637 -25.69 -1.61 -20.93
CA TYR A 637 -24.43 -2.19 -21.39
C TYR A 637 -24.51 -2.67 -22.85
N TYR A 638 -25.55 -3.44 -23.21
CA TYR A 638 -25.70 -3.90 -24.60
C TYR A 638 -26.11 -2.78 -25.57
N GLN A 639 -26.61 -1.63 -25.08
CA GLN A 639 -26.81 -0.42 -25.88
C GLN A 639 -25.56 0.45 -25.99
N ASP A 640 -24.51 0.18 -25.21
CA ASP A 640 -23.26 0.93 -25.29
C ASP A 640 -22.67 0.91 -26.70
N PHE A 641 -22.04 2.01 -27.08
CA PHE A 641 -21.50 2.17 -28.43
C PHE A 641 -20.33 1.20 -28.68
N TYR A 642 -19.44 1.02 -27.71
CA TYR A 642 -18.23 0.21 -27.86
C TYR A 642 -18.52 -1.29 -27.78
N VAL A 643 -19.50 -1.69 -26.98
CA VAL A 643 -20.01 -3.08 -26.96
C VAL A 643 -20.58 -3.47 -28.31
N ARG A 644 -21.43 -2.61 -28.91
CA ARG A 644 -22.03 -2.88 -30.22
C ARG A 644 -21.07 -2.72 -31.39
N ASN A 645 -19.96 -2.00 -31.20
CA ASN A 645 -19.02 -1.70 -32.27
C ASN A 645 -17.56 -1.94 -31.81
N PRO A 646 -17.16 -3.21 -31.56
CA PRO A 646 -15.86 -3.56 -30.97
C PRO A 646 -14.67 -3.12 -31.84
N ARG A 647 -14.88 -2.96 -33.15
CA ARG A 647 -13.88 -2.39 -34.06
C ARG A 647 -13.43 -0.99 -33.64
N PHE A 648 -14.31 -0.15 -33.11
CA PHE A 648 -13.93 1.18 -32.65
C PHE A 648 -13.21 1.13 -31.32
N LEU A 649 -13.59 0.22 -30.42
CA LEU A 649 -12.86 -0.02 -29.17
C LEU A 649 -11.41 -0.44 -29.48
N SER A 650 -11.22 -1.39 -30.41
CA SER A 650 -9.89 -1.87 -30.80
C SER A 650 -8.99 -0.79 -31.42
N ALA A 651 -9.58 0.28 -31.95
CA ALA A 651 -8.85 1.40 -32.55
C ALA A 651 -8.46 2.49 -31.53
N LEU A 652 -8.95 2.39 -30.28
CA LEU A 652 -8.59 3.32 -29.21
C LEU A 652 -7.18 3.00 -28.66
N PRO A 653 -6.47 4.01 -28.12
CA PRO A 653 -5.27 3.78 -27.34
C PRO A 653 -5.52 2.84 -26.15
N GLU A 654 -4.52 2.05 -25.77
CA GLU A 654 -4.63 1.02 -24.72
C GLU A 654 -5.25 1.52 -23.42
N GLN A 655 -4.87 2.72 -22.96
CA GLN A 655 -5.41 3.28 -21.73
C GLN A 655 -6.93 3.46 -21.79
N TYR A 656 -7.46 4.04 -22.87
CA TYR A 656 -8.91 4.20 -23.04
C TYR A 656 -9.63 2.86 -23.19
N LYS A 657 -8.98 1.88 -23.82
CA LYS A 657 -9.53 0.51 -23.88
C LYS A 657 -9.63 -0.10 -22.49
N ALA A 658 -8.59 0.06 -21.66
CA ALA A 658 -8.57 -0.44 -20.29
C ALA A 658 -9.63 0.26 -19.43
N ASP A 659 -9.76 1.59 -19.49
CA ASP A 659 -10.76 2.34 -18.74
C ASP A 659 -12.19 1.90 -19.11
N ILE A 660 -12.46 1.75 -20.41
CA ILE A 660 -13.76 1.26 -20.90
C ILE A 660 -13.98 -0.20 -20.47
N ALA A 661 -12.97 -1.07 -20.63
CA ALA A 661 -13.06 -2.47 -20.25
C ALA A 661 -13.33 -2.66 -18.75
N ASN A 662 -12.66 -1.88 -17.89
CA ASN A 662 -12.88 -1.91 -16.44
C ASN A 662 -14.27 -1.41 -16.06
N SER A 663 -14.75 -0.33 -16.67
CA SER A 663 -16.13 0.14 -16.42
C SER A 663 -17.17 -0.89 -16.88
N GLN A 664 -16.89 -1.56 -17.99
CA GLN A 664 -17.76 -2.58 -18.56
C GLN A 664 -17.74 -3.86 -17.72
N SER A 665 -16.58 -4.29 -17.23
CA SER A 665 -16.45 -5.51 -16.43
C SER A 665 -17.28 -5.45 -15.15
N THR A 666 -17.37 -4.30 -14.48
CA THR A 666 -18.24 -4.12 -13.31
C THR A 666 -19.69 -4.49 -13.62
N VAL A 667 -20.27 -3.99 -14.72
CA VAL A 667 -21.66 -4.34 -15.08
C VAL A 667 -21.79 -5.83 -15.40
N ARG A 668 -20.78 -6.41 -16.06
CA ARG A 668 -20.80 -7.84 -16.40
C ARG A 668 -20.76 -8.73 -15.16
N GLN A 669 -19.96 -8.38 -14.18
CA GLN A 669 -19.77 -9.15 -12.94
C GLN A 669 -20.95 -8.96 -11.97
N TYR A 670 -21.37 -7.71 -11.72
CA TYR A 670 -22.41 -7.40 -10.73
C TYR A 670 -23.85 -7.46 -11.27
N CYS A 671 -24.06 -7.52 -12.59
CA CYS A 671 -25.39 -7.51 -13.18
C CYS A 671 -25.62 -8.63 -14.21
N GLU A 672 -24.73 -8.77 -15.20
CA GLU A 672 -24.90 -9.81 -16.24
C GLU A 672 -24.82 -11.22 -15.64
N MET A 673 -23.79 -11.48 -14.83
CA MET A 673 -23.60 -12.80 -14.23
C MET A 673 -24.72 -13.21 -13.26
N PRO A 674 -25.17 -12.41 -12.29
CA PRO A 674 -26.28 -12.80 -11.42
C PRO A 674 -27.59 -13.01 -12.20
N LEU A 675 -27.81 -12.30 -13.32
CA LEU A 675 -28.94 -12.60 -14.23
C LEU A 675 -28.79 -13.95 -14.94
N LYS A 676 -27.58 -14.32 -15.35
CA LYS A 676 -27.31 -15.65 -15.92
C LYS A 676 -27.54 -16.75 -14.88
N ILE A 677 -27.08 -16.56 -13.65
CA ILE A 677 -27.31 -17.49 -12.55
C ILE A 677 -28.82 -17.58 -12.24
N LEU A 678 -29.55 -16.46 -12.22
CA LEU A 678 -31.01 -16.44 -12.05
C LEU A 678 -31.75 -17.14 -13.21
N LYS A 679 -31.24 -17.05 -14.44
CA LYS A 679 -31.77 -17.82 -15.58
C LYS A 679 -31.51 -19.31 -15.40
N ALA A 680 -30.30 -19.69 -14.97
CA ALA A 680 -29.94 -21.06 -14.64
C ALA A 680 -30.86 -21.61 -13.53
N GLU A 681 -31.12 -20.83 -12.47
CA GLU A 681 -32.04 -21.18 -11.37
C GLU A 681 -33.41 -21.63 -11.91
N LYS A 682 -33.97 -20.86 -12.85
CA LYS A 682 -35.27 -21.18 -13.48
C LYS A 682 -35.20 -22.45 -14.32
N LEU A 683 -34.11 -22.68 -15.04
CA LEU A 683 -33.94 -23.83 -15.93
C LEU A 683 -33.71 -25.14 -15.18
N VAL A 684 -33.00 -25.11 -14.05
CA VAL A 684 -32.70 -26.30 -13.22
C VAL A 684 -33.87 -26.71 -12.31
N GLY A 685 -34.98 -25.97 -12.32
CA GLY A 685 -36.19 -26.31 -11.57
C GLY A 685 -36.44 -25.46 -10.32
N GLY A 686 -35.81 -24.29 -10.24
CA GLY A 686 -36.03 -23.28 -9.20
C GLY A 686 -35.00 -23.31 -8.08
N GLU A 687 -35.24 -22.44 -7.11
CA GLU A 687 -34.39 -22.10 -5.97
C GLU A 687 -33.75 -23.31 -5.27
N ALA A 688 -34.57 -24.24 -4.78
CA ALA A 688 -34.09 -25.40 -4.04
C ALA A 688 -33.22 -26.36 -4.88
N ALA A 689 -33.35 -26.34 -6.21
CA ALA A 689 -32.48 -27.11 -7.09
C ALA A 689 -31.14 -26.39 -7.28
N MET A 690 -31.17 -25.06 -7.46
CA MET A 690 -29.95 -24.25 -7.54
C MET A 690 -29.15 -24.28 -6.25
N ASP A 691 -29.80 -24.17 -5.07
CA ASP A 691 -29.12 -24.24 -3.78
C ASP A 691 -28.35 -25.56 -3.61
N ARG A 692 -28.93 -26.69 -4.04
CA ARG A 692 -28.24 -27.99 -4.03
C ARG A 692 -27.05 -28.04 -4.99
N ILE A 693 -27.15 -27.40 -6.16
CA ILE A 693 -26.06 -27.30 -7.12
C ILE A 693 -24.91 -26.48 -6.53
N LEU A 694 -25.21 -25.28 -6.02
CA LEU A 694 -24.21 -24.40 -5.41
C LEU A 694 -23.58 -25.02 -4.17
N SER A 695 -24.35 -25.73 -3.33
CA SER A 695 -23.81 -26.51 -2.22
C SER A 695 -22.87 -27.61 -2.68
N GLY A 696 -23.22 -28.33 -3.75
CA GLY A 696 -22.37 -29.36 -4.33
C GLY A 696 -21.06 -28.78 -4.91
N LEU A 697 -21.12 -27.62 -5.56
CA LEU A 697 -19.95 -26.90 -6.05
C LEU A 697 -19.09 -26.36 -4.90
N PHE A 698 -19.72 -25.91 -3.81
CA PHE A 698 -19.02 -25.37 -2.66
C PHE A 698 -18.31 -26.44 -1.83
N THR A 699 -18.98 -27.57 -1.60
CA THR A 699 -18.48 -28.67 -0.75
C THR A 699 -17.76 -29.77 -1.52
N GLY A 700 -17.77 -29.70 -2.85
CA GLY A 700 -17.15 -30.69 -3.72
C GLY A 700 -15.63 -30.69 -3.63
N GLU A 701 -15.01 -31.81 -4.03
CA GLU A 701 -13.55 -31.90 -4.13
C GLU A 701 -13.06 -30.97 -5.24
N THR A 702 -12.24 -29.98 -4.87
CA THR A 702 -11.54 -29.13 -5.83
C THR A 702 -10.26 -29.83 -6.30
N ASN A 703 -9.84 -29.55 -7.54
CA ASN A 703 -8.57 -30.03 -8.03
C ASN A 703 -7.43 -29.36 -7.22
N PRO A 704 -6.60 -30.10 -6.47
CA PRO A 704 -5.57 -29.50 -5.63
C PRO A 704 -4.51 -28.72 -6.44
N SER A 705 -4.28 -29.09 -7.71
CA SER A 705 -3.36 -28.40 -8.60
C SER A 705 -3.99 -27.19 -9.31
N TYR A 706 -5.31 -27.05 -9.26
CA TYR A 706 -6.04 -25.94 -9.85
C TYR A 706 -7.35 -25.69 -9.09
N PRO A 707 -7.29 -25.11 -7.87
CA PRO A 707 -8.41 -25.06 -6.93
C PRO A 707 -9.36 -23.88 -7.24
N TYR A 708 -9.69 -23.68 -8.51
CA TYR A 708 -10.58 -22.62 -8.96
C TYR A 708 -11.89 -23.21 -9.48
N LEU A 709 -13.01 -22.62 -9.07
CA LEU A 709 -14.32 -22.91 -9.63
C LEU A 709 -14.44 -22.26 -11.00
N THR A 710 -14.49 -23.07 -12.05
CA THR A 710 -14.57 -22.58 -13.43
C THR A 710 -16.01 -22.37 -13.87
N TRP A 711 -16.21 -21.58 -14.94
CA TRP A 711 -17.54 -21.42 -15.54
C TRP A 711 -18.09 -22.74 -16.08
N GLN A 712 -17.21 -23.61 -16.59
CA GLN A 712 -17.60 -24.93 -17.09
C GLN A 712 -18.08 -25.83 -15.96
N ASP A 713 -17.44 -25.80 -14.78
CA ASP A 713 -17.89 -26.58 -13.61
C ASP A 713 -19.32 -26.18 -13.22
N PHE A 714 -19.64 -24.89 -13.24
CA PHE A 714 -20.99 -24.40 -12.96
C PHE A 714 -22.01 -24.89 -14.01
N LEU A 715 -21.67 -24.80 -15.30
CA LEU A 715 -22.51 -25.28 -16.40
C LEU A 715 -22.77 -26.78 -16.31
N ASP A 716 -21.72 -27.56 -16.05
CA ASP A 716 -21.78 -29.02 -15.92
C ASP A 716 -22.64 -29.42 -14.73
N ALA A 717 -22.49 -28.75 -13.59
CA ALA A 717 -23.31 -28.99 -12.41
C ALA A 717 -24.78 -28.62 -12.64
N CYS A 718 -25.07 -27.63 -13.48
CA CYS A 718 -26.42 -27.29 -13.91
C CYS A 718 -26.95 -28.20 -15.03
N ASN A 719 -26.09 -28.97 -15.69
CA ASN A 719 -26.37 -29.67 -16.95
C ASN A 719 -26.96 -28.70 -18.02
N LEU A 720 -26.31 -27.53 -18.16
CA LEU A 720 -26.67 -26.48 -19.11
C LEU A 720 -25.47 -26.13 -20.01
N THR A 721 -25.75 -25.43 -21.10
CA THR A 721 -24.74 -24.89 -22.02
C THR A 721 -24.70 -23.37 -21.96
N GLU A 722 -23.62 -22.76 -22.47
CA GLU A 722 -23.54 -21.28 -22.57
C GLU A 722 -24.71 -20.66 -23.34
N GLU A 723 -25.20 -21.35 -24.38
CA GLU A 723 -26.33 -20.90 -25.20
C GLU A 723 -27.62 -20.80 -24.38
N ASP A 724 -27.82 -21.72 -23.43
CA ASP A 724 -28.98 -21.71 -22.54
C ASP A 724 -29.00 -20.46 -21.65
N LEU A 725 -27.82 -19.90 -21.35
CA LEU A 725 -27.65 -18.75 -20.44
C LEU A 725 -27.44 -17.41 -21.15
N LYS A 726 -27.63 -17.33 -22.47
CA LYS A 726 -27.69 -16.02 -23.16
C LYS A 726 -28.88 -15.20 -22.69
N LEU A 727 -28.65 -13.95 -22.31
CA LEU A 727 -29.70 -13.01 -21.92
C LEU A 727 -30.35 -12.44 -23.19
N GLU A 728 -31.68 -12.31 -23.20
CA GLU A 728 -32.47 -11.82 -24.36
C GLU A 728 -32.55 -10.31 -24.42
#